data_AF-A0A524QXI5-F1
#
_entry.id   AF-A0A524QXI5-F1
#
_cell.length_a   1.000
_cell.length_b   1.000
_cell.length_c   1.000
_cell.angle_alpha   90.00
_cell.angle_beta   90.00
_cell.angle_gamma   90.00
#
_symmetry.space_group_name_H-M   'P 1'
#
loop_
_entity.id
_entity.type
_entity.pdbx_description
1 polymer ?
#
loop_
_entity_poly.entity_id
_entity_poly.type
_entity_poly.pdbx_seq_one_letter_code
_entity_poly.pdbx_strand_id
1 'polypeptide(L)'
;MIRRLLFLLFVVTITGSLSAQNKSAITDEDIAALQQQIDAKGYHWIAGRTTVSDLSDEEQQRMLGYKPPKGYEEWLAKQPKFKATLRMDLPTVFDWRDSGIMTPVKNQGGCGSCWAFGATGAFEAAIKQHDGIEYDLSEQQALTCNIYGSSCEGGWAEPVFELFQRYGAVSETCMPYQANDALPCTQDQCQVVAKVKDWVYVDNDVTAIKEALLQGPVVSSFSVWSDFSNYTSGCYQQTSGYYRGGHLIVIVGWDDNSCGEGEGAWICKNSWGAGWASLGGYFYIKWGDCGIGSGVVRPIYPPDPVILSCDGHLIDDAAGDNDKIPDPGESFLLPVSIKNEGMTTATNVQAILRTSTGGLQITDSIADLPDIPFGQVMLSLSPHFAVTVDPSAETGTRLDFTLEISCTQGSVTQSFYDYVGHFDTVYVDDMELGSADWTHGGTLDDWQNGQPTGMGKSDAITAHSGSNIWGNNLDGDYAADATNYLESKVIDCSSITHAKLRYYRWLSTEKGIYDQARILVNGNRVWENDPDYDQIDREWNYHDIDISSLADGNASVKVRFELQSDVGLQLGGWNIDDVAIAGIVSYAMGDANSDRIVDISDAVFLIGYIFSGGPAPIPNAAGDANCDHVADISDAVFLIAYIFSGGSPPGCK
;
A
#
# COMPACT_ATOMS: atom_id res chain seq x y z
N MET A 1 -10.28 93.17 -47.03
CA MET A 1 -10.94 91.87 -47.33
C MET A 1 -9.88 90.83 -47.64
N ILE A 2 -9.62 89.97 -46.66
CA ILE A 2 -9.24 88.54 -46.71
C ILE A 2 -8.45 88.06 -47.95
N ARG A 3 -7.15 87.78 -47.77
CA ARG A 3 -6.43 86.71 -48.48
C ARG A 3 -5.94 85.71 -47.41
N ARG A 4 -6.49 84.50 -47.42
CA ARG A 4 -6.05 83.38 -46.58
C ARG A 4 -4.90 82.66 -47.29
N LEU A 5 -3.75 82.57 -46.61
CA LEU A 5 -2.65 81.67 -46.92
C LEU A 5 -3.05 80.23 -46.56
N LEU A 6 -2.79 79.27 -47.46
CA LEU A 6 -2.73 77.84 -47.13
C LEU A 6 -1.35 77.56 -46.51
N PHE A 7 -1.33 77.01 -45.29
CA PHE A 7 -0.17 76.35 -44.70
C PHE A 7 -0.29 74.85 -44.95
N LEU A 8 0.71 74.24 -45.62
CA LEU A 8 0.88 72.79 -45.64
C LEU A 8 1.45 72.35 -44.29
N LEU A 9 0.73 71.48 -43.59
CA LEU A 9 1.22 70.76 -42.41
C LEU A 9 1.77 69.40 -42.88
N PHE A 10 3.09 69.19 -42.75
CA PHE A 10 3.69 67.87 -42.85
C PHE A 10 3.68 67.24 -41.45
N VAL A 11 2.81 66.26 -41.23
CA VAL A 11 2.81 65.45 -40.00
C VAL A 11 3.76 64.27 -40.25
N VAL A 12 4.92 64.29 -39.59
CA VAL A 12 5.81 63.13 -39.49
C VAL A 12 5.27 62.26 -38.37
N THR A 13 4.63 61.14 -38.72
CA THR A 13 4.28 60.08 -37.78
C THR A 13 5.53 59.27 -37.47
N ILE A 14 6.16 59.50 -36.32
CA ILE A 14 7.15 58.58 -35.76
C ILE A 14 6.37 57.40 -35.16
N THR A 15 6.23 56.32 -35.91
CA THR A 15 5.86 55.02 -35.36
C THR A 15 7.09 54.42 -34.68
N GLY A 16 7.30 54.77 -33.42
CA GLY A 16 8.21 54.02 -32.55
C GLY A 16 7.58 52.67 -32.23
N SER A 17 8.00 51.64 -32.95
CA SER A 17 7.77 50.26 -32.56
C SER A 17 8.54 49.99 -31.27
N LEU A 18 7.81 49.79 -30.17
CA LEU A 18 8.34 49.12 -28.99
C LEU A 18 8.56 47.66 -29.37
N SER A 19 9.71 47.35 -29.97
CA SER A 19 10.21 45.98 -29.98
C SER A 19 10.55 45.61 -28.55
N ALA A 20 9.87 44.60 -28.00
CA ALA A 20 10.38 43.87 -26.85
C ALA A 20 11.78 43.36 -27.23
N GLN A 21 12.82 44.01 -26.70
CA GLN A 21 14.17 43.48 -26.81
C GLN A 21 14.21 42.24 -25.93
N ASN A 22 14.35 41.06 -26.55
CA ASN A 22 14.91 39.89 -25.89
C ASN A 22 16.23 40.33 -25.25
N LYS A 23 16.24 40.53 -23.93
CA LYS A 23 17.48 40.84 -23.22
C LYS A 23 18.38 39.61 -23.34
N SER A 24 19.52 39.81 -23.99
CA SER A 24 20.60 38.83 -24.08
C SER A 24 21.09 38.41 -22.69
N ALA A 25 21.77 37.27 -22.61
CA ALA A 25 22.52 36.83 -21.44
C ALA A 25 23.29 37.99 -20.78
N ILE A 26 23.38 37.97 -19.44
CA ILE A 26 24.01 39.03 -18.65
C ILE A 26 25.43 39.32 -19.15
N THR A 27 25.83 40.58 -19.23
CA THR A 27 27.20 40.95 -19.63
C THR A 27 28.15 41.02 -18.44
N ASP A 28 29.46 40.95 -18.70
CA ASP A 28 30.47 41.10 -17.64
C ASP A 28 30.43 42.52 -17.02
N GLU A 29 30.01 43.54 -17.79
CA GLU A 29 29.77 44.90 -17.30
C GLU A 29 28.57 44.96 -16.35
N ASP A 30 27.47 44.26 -16.65
CA ASP A 30 26.31 44.17 -15.76
C ASP A 30 26.67 43.47 -14.43
N ILE A 31 27.47 42.39 -14.49
CA ILE A 31 27.97 41.69 -13.29
C ILE A 31 28.85 42.62 -12.46
N ALA A 32 29.78 43.36 -13.08
CA ALA A 32 30.64 44.30 -12.37
C ALA A 32 29.84 45.45 -11.73
N ALA A 33 28.81 45.95 -12.42
CA ALA A 33 27.92 46.98 -11.89
C ALA A 33 27.06 46.46 -10.71
N LEU A 34 26.63 45.20 -10.76
CA LEU A 34 25.95 44.54 -9.65
C LEU A 34 26.89 44.40 -8.45
N GLN A 35 28.12 43.91 -8.65
CA GLN A 35 29.10 43.78 -7.58
C GLN A 35 29.39 45.13 -6.90
N GLN A 36 29.54 46.21 -7.67
CA GLN A 36 29.73 47.54 -7.11
C GLN A 36 28.56 47.98 -6.20
N GLN A 37 27.32 47.60 -6.55
CA GLN A 37 26.15 47.91 -5.72
C GLN A 37 26.12 47.07 -4.44
N ILE A 38 26.51 45.80 -4.51
CA ILE A 38 26.65 44.93 -3.34
C ILE A 38 27.65 45.55 -2.36
N ASP A 39 28.85 45.89 -2.86
CA ASP A 39 29.93 46.48 -2.05
C ASP A 39 29.51 47.81 -1.44
N ALA A 40 28.83 48.67 -2.20
CA ALA A 40 28.34 49.98 -1.73
C ALA A 40 27.29 49.85 -0.62
N LYS A 41 26.53 48.76 -0.58
CA LYS A 41 25.57 48.44 0.49
C LYS A 41 26.22 47.74 1.68
N GLY A 42 27.49 47.35 1.58
CA GLY A 42 28.19 46.56 2.61
C GLY A 42 27.65 45.14 2.73
N TYR A 43 27.11 44.57 1.64
CA TYR A 43 26.63 43.19 1.61
C TYR A 43 27.77 42.22 1.32
N HIS A 44 27.60 40.95 1.73
CA HIS A 44 28.68 39.97 1.80
C HIS A 44 28.53 38.80 0.80
N TRP A 45 27.93 39.04 -0.38
CA TRP A 45 27.84 38.04 -1.45
C TRP A 45 28.58 38.47 -2.72
N ILE A 46 28.87 37.50 -3.59
CA ILE A 46 29.61 37.70 -4.83
C ILE A 46 28.71 37.43 -6.02
N ALA A 47 28.56 38.45 -6.87
CA ALA A 47 27.90 38.32 -8.16
C ALA A 47 28.85 37.74 -9.22
N GLY A 48 28.31 36.88 -10.08
CA GLY A 48 29.05 36.29 -11.18
C GLY A 48 28.14 35.66 -12.24
N ARG A 49 28.76 35.15 -13.29
CA ARG A 49 28.07 34.36 -14.32
C ARG A 49 27.85 32.95 -13.78
N THR A 50 26.63 32.45 -13.91
CA THR A 50 26.20 31.10 -13.51
C THR A 50 25.49 30.42 -14.69
N THR A 51 25.24 29.12 -14.56
CA THR A 51 24.42 28.35 -15.51
C THR A 51 23.01 28.92 -15.67
N VAL A 52 22.47 29.61 -14.65
CA VAL A 52 21.12 30.19 -14.66
C VAL A 52 21.13 31.63 -15.17
N SER A 53 22.18 32.41 -14.90
CA SER A 53 22.27 33.79 -15.39
C SER A 53 22.43 33.90 -16.91
N ASP A 54 22.90 32.82 -17.55
CA ASP A 54 23.02 32.73 -19.01
C ASP A 54 21.70 32.40 -19.71
N LEU A 55 20.68 31.97 -18.96
CA LEU A 55 19.33 31.74 -19.48
C LEU A 55 18.60 33.07 -19.72
N SER A 56 17.66 33.07 -20.65
CA SER A 56 16.76 34.21 -20.86
C SER A 56 15.87 34.46 -19.64
N ASP A 57 15.32 35.68 -19.54
CA ASP A 57 14.45 36.03 -18.42
C ASP A 57 13.21 35.14 -18.32
N GLU A 58 12.66 34.71 -19.46
CA GLU A 58 11.52 33.78 -19.55
C GLU A 58 11.91 32.37 -19.05
N GLU A 59 13.07 31.87 -19.45
CA GLU A 59 13.57 30.57 -18.99
C GLU A 59 13.82 30.57 -17.49
N GLN A 60 14.47 31.62 -16.96
CA GLN A 60 14.65 31.79 -15.52
C GLN A 60 13.31 31.86 -14.79
N GLN A 61 12.29 32.51 -15.36
CA GLN A 61 10.96 32.59 -14.75
C GLN A 61 10.25 31.23 -14.73
N ARG A 62 10.44 30.37 -15.75
CA ARG A 62 9.89 29.01 -15.77
C ARG A 62 10.49 28.09 -14.70
N MET A 63 11.66 28.41 -14.17
CA MET A 63 12.24 27.69 -13.02
C MET A 63 11.56 28.04 -11.69
N LEU A 64 10.69 29.06 -11.65
CA LEU A 64 10.02 29.51 -10.44
C LEU A 64 8.60 28.97 -10.40
N GLY A 65 8.23 28.36 -9.28
CA GLY A 65 7.02 27.55 -9.19
C GLY A 65 6.26 27.61 -7.89
N TYR A 66 6.74 28.36 -6.88
CA TYR A 66 5.97 28.47 -5.64
C TYR A 66 4.75 29.37 -5.86
N LYS A 67 3.57 28.76 -5.87
CA LYS A 67 2.28 29.41 -6.09
C LYS A 67 1.22 28.79 -5.18
N PRO A 68 1.18 29.17 -3.88
CA PRO A 68 0.15 28.67 -2.98
C PRO A 68 -1.24 29.25 -3.35
N PRO A 69 -2.34 28.59 -2.94
CA PRO A 69 -3.69 29.05 -3.26
C PRO A 69 -4.03 30.37 -2.56
N LYS A 70 -5.06 31.06 -3.07
CA LYS A 70 -5.53 32.31 -2.46
C LYS A 70 -6.03 32.04 -1.02
N GLY A 71 -5.58 32.86 -0.07
CA GLY A 71 -5.92 32.71 1.35
C GLY A 71 -5.03 31.72 2.10
N TYR A 72 -4.01 31.16 1.44
CA TYR A 72 -3.08 30.20 2.05
C TYR A 72 -2.40 30.76 3.31
N GLU A 73 -1.96 32.02 3.33
CA GLU A 73 -1.33 32.61 4.51
C GLU A 73 -2.28 32.67 5.73
N GLU A 74 -3.55 33.05 5.50
CA GLU A 74 -4.58 33.09 6.56
C GLU A 74 -4.95 31.70 7.07
N TRP A 75 -4.95 30.72 6.16
CA TRP A 75 -5.16 29.31 6.50
C TRP A 75 -3.97 28.75 7.28
N LEU A 76 -2.75 29.05 6.83
CA LEU A 76 -1.49 28.61 7.43
C LEU A 76 -1.34 29.17 8.85
N ALA A 77 -1.76 30.41 9.08
CA ALA A 77 -1.75 31.03 10.41
C ALA A 77 -2.64 30.31 11.45
N LYS A 78 -3.61 29.50 11.00
CA LYS A 78 -4.52 28.74 11.87
C LYS A 78 -4.05 27.30 12.12
N GLN A 79 -3.04 26.83 11.38
CA GLN A 79 -2.56 25.46 11.53
C GLN A 79 -1.77 25.27 12.83
N PRO A 80 -1.81 24.08 13.44
CA PRO A 80 -0.92 23.73 14.54
C PRO A 80 0.54 23.96 14.14
N LYS A 81 1.26 24.69 15.00
CA LYS A 81 2.67 25.03 14.78
C LYS A 81 3.58 24.18 15.64
N PHE A 82 4.78 23.93 15.12
CA PHE A 82 5.91 23.45 15.87
C PHE A 82 6.14 24.35 17.08
N LYS A 83 6.13 23.76 18.27
CA LYS A 83 6.32 24.50 19.51
C LYS A 83 7.79 24.51 19.87
N ALA A 84 8.44 25.63 19.58
CA ALA A 84 9.79 25.88 20.03
C ALA A 84 9.87 25.82 21.57
N THR A 85 10.80 25.02 22.07
CA THR A 85 11.23 24.98 23.46
C THR A 85 12.42 25.92 23.66
N LEU A 86 12.15 27.11 24.22
CA LEU A 86 13.11 28.18 24.59
C LEU A 86 14.29 27.77 25.52
N ARG A 87 14.52 26.48 25.73
CA ARG A 87 15.55 25.89 26.61
C ARG A 87 16.70 25.21 25.85
N MET A 88 16.69 25.16 24.52
CA MET A 88 17.77 24.55 23.75
C MET A 88 18.93 25.53 23.57
N ASP A 89 20.14 25.13 23.96
CA ASP A 89 21.36 25.86 23.61
C ASP A 89 21.62 25.64 22.11
N LEU A 90 21.36 26.67 21.29
CA LEU A 90 21.53 26.62 19.85
C LEU A 90 22.99 26.94 19.47
N PRO A 91 23.68 26.11 18.67
CA PRO A 91 25.00 26.44 18.18
C PRO A 91 24.95 27.67 17.23
N THR A 92 26.07 28.39 17.13
CA THR A 92 26.18 29.56 16.23
C THR A 92 26.21 29.16 14.75
N VAL A 93 26.62 27.92 14.45
CA VAL A 93 26.62 27.33 13.11
C VAL A 93 26.11 25.91 13.21
N PHE A 94 25.25 25.52 12.29
CA PHE A 94 24.73 24.16 12.19
C PHE A 94 24.47 23.82 10.72
N ASP A 95 24.84 22.61 10.31
CA ASP A 95 24.74 22.18 8.92
C ASP A 95 24.51 20.66 8.80
N TRP A 96 23.36 20.27 8.27
CA TRP A 96 23.04 18.85 8.04
C TRP A 96 23.91 18.18 6.98
N ARG A 97 24.67 18.93 6.18
CA ARG A 97 25.65 18.35 5.26
C ARG A 97 26.79 17.66 6.02
N ASP A 98 27.14 18.17 7.21
CA ASP A 98 28.23 17.62 8.03
C ASP A 98 27.89 16.25 8.62
N SER A 99 26.60 15.93 8.81
CA SER A 99 26.15 14.60 9.24
C SER A 99 25.93 13.62 8.08
N GLY A 100 25.98 14.11 6.83
CA GLY A 100 25.80 13.30 5.64
C GLY A 100 24.36 12.88 5.33
N ILE A 101 23.34 13.48 5.95
CA ILE A 101 21.94 13.11 5.70
C ILE A 101 21.33 13.73 4.43
N MET A 102 21.99 14.75 3.85
CA MET A 102 21.51 15.40 2.63
C MET A 102 21.87 14.59 1.38
N THR A 103 20.87 14.32 0.53
CA THR A 103 21.07 13.73 -0.81
C THR A 103 21.77 14.72 -1.76
N PRO A 104 22.33 14.26 -2.89
CA PRO A 104 22.90 15.13 -3.92
C PRO A 104 21.93 16.22 -4.42
N VAL A 105 22.47 17.32 -4.93
CA VAL A 105 21.66 18.39 -5.53
C VAL A 105 21.16 17.96 -6.91
N LYS A 106 19.85 18.06 -7.13
CA LYS A 106 19.16 17.75 -8.39
C LYS A 106 18.94 19.01 -9.25
N ASN A 107 18.36 18.84 -10.44
CA ASN A 107 18.06 19.92 -11.37
C ASN A 107 16.62 19.81 -11.91
N GLN A 108 15.77 20.78 -11.57
CA GLN A 108 14.37 20.83 -12.01
C GLN A 108 14.18 21.25 -13.47
N GLY A 109 15.22 21.74 -14.15
CA GLY A 109 15.14 22.23 -15.52
C GLY A 109 14.14 23.39 -15.68
N GLY A 110 13.49 23.46 -16.85
CA GLY A 110 12.57 24.54 -17.24
C GLY A 110 11.14 24.37 -16.74
N CYS A 111 10.92 23.63 -15.65
CA CYS A 111 9.59 23.38 -15.06
C CYS A 111 9.52 24.02 -13.66
N GLY A 112 8.40 24.68 -13.35
CA GLY A 112 8.11 25.31 -12.06
C GLY A 112 7.80 24.31 -10.95
N SER A 113 8.63 23.28 -10.80
CA SER A 113 8.44 22.14 -9.91
C SER A 113 9.28 22.21 -8.62
N CYS A 114 9.83 23.38 -8.30
CA CYS A 114 10.58 23.62 -7.05
C CYS A 114 9.85 23.13 -5.78
N TRP A 115 8.51 23.11 -5.81
CA TRP A 115 7.67 22.59 -4.75
C TRP A 115 7.81 21.07 -4.55
N ALA A 116 7.96 20.31 -5.63
CA ALA A 116 8.26 18.88 -5.58
C ALA A 116 9.67 18.65 -5.03
N PHE A 117 10.69 19.32 -5.58
CA PHE A 117 12.09 19.19 -5.15
C PHE A 117 12.33 19.61 -3.70
N GLY A 118 11.65 20.66 -3.23
CA GLY A 118 11.71 21.08 -1.82
C GLY A 118 11.14 20.00 -0.90
N ALA A 119 9.95 19.47 -1.24
CA ALA A 119 9.30 18.44 -0.45
C ALA A 119 10.07 17.11 -0.46
N THR A 120 10.48 16.61 -1.62
CA THR A 120 11.27 15.37 -1.74
C THR A 120 12.61 15.52 -1.02
N GLY A 121 13.34 16.62 -1.23
CA GLY A 121 14.65 16.83 -0.60
C GLY A 121 14.61 16.88 0.93
N ALA A 122 13.56 17.45 1.53
CA ALA A 122 13.38 17.43 2.97
C ALA A 122 12.97 16.02 3.47
N PHE A 123 12.13 15.31 2.71
CA PHE A 123 11.66 13.98 3.08
C PHE A 123 12.75 12.91 2.95
N GLU A 124 13.54 12.94 1.88
CA GLU A 124 14.74 12.11 1.70
C GLU A 124 15.69 12.23 2.89
N ALA A 125 15.94 13.46 3.35
CA ALA A 125 16.81 13.70 4.50
C ALA A 125 16.20 13.16 5.80
N ALA A 126 14.88 13.26 5.98
CA ALA A 126 14.19 12.68 7.13
C ALA A 126 14.30 11.15 7.16
N ILE A 127 14.18 10.50 6.00
CA ILE A 127 14.37 9.04 5.87
C ILE A 127 15.81 8.67 6.18
N LYS A 128 16.78 9.35 5.56
CA LYS A 128 18.21 9.04 5.78
C LYS A 128 18.65 9.29 7.23
N GLN A 129 18.13 10.34 7.87
CA GLN A 129 18.38 10.62 9.28
C GLN A 129 17.86 9.51 10.20
N HIS A 130 16.69 8.94 9.89
CA HIS A 130 16.06 7.92 10.72
C HIS A 130 16.59 6.52 10.44
N ASP A 131 16.61 6.11 9.17
CA ASP A 131 16.89 4.73 8.75
C ASP A 131 18.35 4.51 8.37
N GLY A 132 19.11 5.58 8.13
CA GLY A 132 20.45 5.49 7.54
C GLY A 132 20.46 5.09 6.05
N ILE A 133 19.29 5.00 5.42
CA ILE A 133 19.14 4.65 4.00
C ILE A 133 18.99 5.92 3.16
N GLU A 134 19.78 6.02 2.09
CA GLU A 134 19.63 7.07 1.10
C GLU A 134 18.66 6.63 0.01
N TYR A 135 17.53 7.32 -0.12
CA TYR A 135 16.63 7.19 -1.26
C TYR A 135 16.71 8.41 -2.17
N ASP A 136 16.66 8.16 -3.47
CA ASP A 136 16.42 9.16 -4.51
C ASP A 136 14.94 9.09 -4.88
N LEU A 137 14.12 9.98 -4.33
CA LEU A 137 12.67 9.97 -4.51
C LEU A 137 12.26 10.67 -5.80
N SER A 138 11.16 10.20 -6.41
CA SER A 138 10.67 10.74 -7.67
C SER A 138 9.93 12.07 -7.50
N GLU A 139 10.52 13.15 -7.98
CA GLU A 139 9.77 14.40 -8.17
C GLU A 139 8.71 14.27 -9.29
N GLN A 140 8.91 13.35 -10.23
CA GLN A 140 7.95 13.12 -11.32
C GLN A 140 6.63 12.55 -10.79
N GLN A 141 6.68 11.65 -9.80
CA GLN A 141 5.48 11.15 -9.12
C GLN A 141 4.66 12.32 -8.57
N ALA A 142 5.32 13.23 -7.84
CA ALA A 142 4.67 14.43 -7.31
C ALA A 142 4.09 15.29 -8.44
N LEU A 143 4.81 15.44 -9.56
CA LEU A 143 4.41 16.26 -10.69
C LEU A 143 3.19 15.73 -11.46
N THR A 144 3.05 14.41 -11.63
CA THR A 144 2.00 13.82 -12.50
C THR A 144 0.92 13.02 -11.78
N CYS A 145 1.18 12.53 -10.57
CA CYS A 145 0.21 11.71 -9.81
C CYS A 145 -0.58 12.51 -8.77
N ASN A 146 -0.18 13.75 -8.52
CA ASN A 146 -0.85 14.61 -7.55
C ASN A 146 -2.18 15.14 -8.10
N ILE A 147 -3.29 14.79 -7.43
CA ILE A 147 -4.64 15.25 -7.77
C ILE A 147 -5.00 16.62 -7.17
N TYR A 148 -4.12 17.22 -6.34
CA TYR A 148 -4.38 18.45 -5.60
C TYR A 148 -3.94 19.73 -6.35
N GLY A 149 -3.70 19.64 -7.66
CA GLY A 149 -3.63 20.81 -8.55
C GLY A 149 -2.27 21.52 -8.66
N SER A 150 -1.16 20.80 -8.48
CA SER A 150 0.19 21.32 -8.73
C SER A 150 0.76 20.78 -10.05
N SER A 151 1.57 21.59 -10.74
CA SER A 151 2.08 21.27 -12.08
C SER A 151 3.41 22.00 -12.37
N CYS A 152 3.92 21.95 -13.60
CA CYS A 152 5.02 22.82 -14.04
C CYS A 152 4.66 24.32 -14.00
N GLU A 153 3.38 24.67 -13.92
CA GLU A 153 2.92 26.04 -13.69
C GLU A 153 2.99 26.45 -12.22
N GLY A 154 3.27 25.54 -11.31
CA GLY A 154 3.55 25.81 -9.90
C GLY A 154 2.73 24.98 -8.92
N GLY A 155 3.08 25.12 -7.65
CA GLY A 155 2.52 24.38 -6.52
C GLY A 155 3.08 24.81 -5.17
N TRP A 156 2.83 24.02 -4.14
CA TRP A 156 3.37 24.16 -2.79
C TRP A 156 3.69 22.76 -2.22
N ALA A 157 4.34 22.67 -1.05
CA ALA A 157 4.96 21.43 -0.60
C ALA A 157 3.94 20.38 -0.10
N GLU A 158 2.86 20.82 0.54
CA GLU A 158 1.93 19.94 1.25
C GLU A 158 1.21 18.92 0.37
N PRO A 159 0.77 19.24 -0.87
CA PRO A 159 0.23 18.24 -1.79
C PRO A 159 1.17 17.06 -2.05
N VAL A 160 2.49 17.27 -1.98
CA VAL A 160 3.48 16.20 -2.11
C VAL A 160 3.45 15.30 -0.88
N PHE A 161 3.38 15.90 0.30
CA PHE A 161 3.29 15.14 1.55
C PHE A 161 1.95 14.40 1.68
N GLU A 162 0.84 14.98 1.24
CA GLU A 162 -0.46 14.31 1.15
C GLU A 162 -0.41 13.11 0.19
N LEU A 163 0.20 13.28 -0.98
CA LEU A 163 0.43 12.19 -1.94
C LEU A 163 1.25 11.06 -1.30
N PHE A 164 2.36 11.39 -0.65
CA PHE A 164 3.26 10.41 -0.03
C PHE A 164 2.68 9.80 1.25
N GLN A 165 1.79 10.47 1.97
CA GLN A 165 1.07 9.89 3.09
C GLN A 165 0.05 8.86 2.59
N ARG A 166 -0.70 9.19 1.54
CA ARG A 166 -1.78 8.34 1.02
C ARG A 166 -1.28 7.17 0.18
N TYR A 167 -0.41 7.43 -0.79
CA TYR A 167 0.03 6.44 -1.78
C TYR A 167 1.46 5.97 -1.53
N GLY A 168 2.25 6.75 -0.79
CA GLY A 168 3.68 6.50 -0.62
C GLY A 168 4.55 7.10 -1.71
N ALA A 169 5.80 7.38 -1.35
CA ALA A 169 6.81 7.86 -2.25
C ALA A 169 7.45 6.69 -3.02
N VAL A 170 7.73 6.91 -4.29
CA VAL A 170 8.44 5.96 -5.17
C VAL A 170 9.81 6.50 -5.55
N SER A 171 10.69 5.63 -6.03
CA SER A 171 12.05 6.02 -6.43
C SER A 171 12.08 6.76 -7.77
N GLU A 172 13.05 7.67 -7.91
CA GLU A 172 13.38 8.36 -9.16
C GLU A 172 13.67 7.36 -10.30
N THR A 173 14.26 6.21 -9.99
CA THR A 173 14.45 5.14 -10.98
C THR A 173 13.15 4.54 -11.50
N CYS A 174 12.07 4.53 -10.71
CA CYS A 174 10.78 4.00 -11.15
C CYS A 174 9.99 5.03 -11.96
N MET A 175 9.99 6.29 -11.51
CA MET A 175 9.38 7.40 -12.24
C MET A 175 10.41 8.51 -12.47
N PRO A 176 11.24 8.43 -13.54
CA PRO A 176 12.30 9.41 -13.78
C PRO A 176 11.76 10.79 -14.12
N TYR A 177 12.41 11.82 -13.58
CA TYR A 177 12.08 13.21 -13.78
C TYR A 177 12.33 13.68 -15.22
N GLN A 178 11.28 14.23 -15.84
CA GLN A 178 11.28 14.67 -17.23
C GLN A 178 10.86 16.13 -17.40
N ALA A 179 10.63 16.86 -16.31
CA ALA A 179 10.15 18.24 -16.33
C ALA A 179 8.89 18.42 -17.18
N ASN A 180 8.00 17.42 -17.18
CA ASN A 180 6.81 17.35 -18.02
C ASN A 180 5.63 16.81 -17.21
N ASP A 181 4.63 17.65 -17.00
CA ASP A 181 3.39 17.35 -16.27
C ASP A 181 2.28 16.76 -17.16
N ALA A 182 2.54 16.52 -18.45
CA ALA A 182 1.62 15.86 -19.37
C ALA A 182 1.81 14.33 -19.46
N LEU A 183 2.72 13.75 -18.67
CA LEU A 183 2.96 12.30 -18.64
C LEU A 183 1.88 11.60 -17.79
N PRO A 184 1.49 10.36 -18.13
CA PRO A 184 0.55 9.60 -17.32
C PRO A 184 1.15 9.27 -15.95
N CYS A 185 0.31 9.23 -14.92
CA CYS A 185 0.71 8.69 -13.63
C CYS A 185 0.88 7.17 -13.73
N THR A 186 2.05 6.66 -13.32
CA THR A 186 2.37 5.21 -13.32
C THR A 186 2.80 4.73 -11.94
N GLN A 187 2.44 5.43 -10.85
CA GLN A 187 2.90 5.11 -9.50
C GLN A 187 2.49 3.71 -9.03
N ASP A 188 1.36 3.20 -9.51
CA ASP A 188 0.83 1.88 -9.11
C ASP A 188 1.67 0.73 -9.70
N GLN A 189 2.56 1.02 -10.65
CA GLN A 189 3.55 0.07 -11.19
C GLN A 189 4.86 0.10 -10.39
N CYS A 190 4.97 0.98 -9.40
CA CYS A 190 6.18 1.20 -8.62
C CYS A 190 6.07 0.62 -7.22
N GLN A 191 7.18 0.09 -6.74
CA GLN A 191 7.31 -0.21 -5.32
C GLN A 191 7.35 1.10 -4.52
N VAL A 192 6.50 1.18 -3.50
CA VAL A 192 6.57 2.25 -2.49
C VAL A 192 7.81 2.04 -1.62
N VAL A 193 8.60 3.10 -1.43
CA VAL A 193 9.85 3.04 -0.63
C VAL A 193 9.74 3.73 0.72
N ALA A 194 8.83 4.70 0.88
CA ALA A 194 8.59 5.40 2.13
C ALA A 194 7.21 6.07 2.14
N LYS A 195 6.64 6.33 3.34
CA LYS A 195 5.42 7.14 3.52
C LYS A 195 5.67 8.29 4.47
N VAL A 196 5.10 9.44 4.16
CA VAL A 196 5.09 10.57 5.10
C VAL A 196 4.04 10.27 6.16
N LYS A 197 4.41 10.30 7.44
CA LYS A 197 3.44 10.08 8.52
C LYS A 197 2.55 11.30 8.72
N ASP A 198 3.17 12.48 8.78
CA ASP A 198 2.52 13.76 8.99
C ASP A 198 3.49 14.89 8.57
N TRP A 199 3.11 16.15 8.73
CA TRP A 199 4.02 17.28 8.62
C TRP A 199 3.66 18.36 9.63
N VAL A 200 4.65 19.19 9.98
CA VAL A 200 4.44 20.28 10.94
C VAL A 200 4.91 21.60 10.36
N TYR A 201 4.08 22.62 10.56
CA TYR A 201 4.41 23.98 10.18
C TYR A 201 5.28 24.65 11.22
N VAL A 202 6.23 25.46 10.77
CA VAL A 202 7.09 26.24 11.65
C VAL A 202 6.80 27.72 11.41
N ASP A 203 6.75 28.50 12.50
CA ASP A 203 6.60 29.94 12.39
C ASP A 203 7.83 30.56 11.71
N ASN A 204 7.63 31.67 11.00
CA ASN A 204 8.72 32.45 10.42
C ASN A 204 9.45 33.24 11.53
N ASP A 205 10.08 32.51 12.43
CA ASP A 205 10.89 32.98 13.54
C ASP A 205 12.23 32.25 13.51
N VAL A 206 13.32 33.00 13.67
CA VAL A 206 14.68 32.43 13.58
C VAL A 206 14.90 31.34 14.62
N THR A 207 14.41 31.51 15.85
CA THR A 207 14.57 30.51 16.90
C THR A 207 13.75 29.26 16.60
N ALA A 208 12.49 29.44 16.19
CA ALA A 208 11.60 28.33 15.84
C ALA A 208 12.14 27.48 14.68
N ILE A 209 12.65 28.13 13.62
CA ILE A 209 13.25 27.43 12.47
C ILE A 209 14.54 26.70 12.89
N LYS A 210 15.42 27.31 13.70
CA LYS A 210 16.62 26.64 14.21
C LYS A 210 16.29 25.41 15.04
N GLU A 211 15.33 25.51 15.95
CA GLU A 211 14.91 24.38 16.77
C GLU A 211 14.26 23.26 15.94
N ALA A 212 13.47 23.62 14.92
CA ALA A 212 12.93 22.65 13.97
C ALA A 212 14.06 21.98 13.16
N LEU A 213 15.07 22.74 12.75
CA LEU A 213 16.24 22.23 12.03
C LEU A 213 17.03 21.23 12.85
N LEU A 214 17.09 21.35 14.18
CA LEU A 214 17.71 20.32 15.03
C LEU A 214 16.98 18.96 14.98
N GLN A 215 15.74 18.92 14.47
CA GLN A 215 14.99 17.69 14.26
C GLN A 215 15.07 17.17 12.82
N GLY A 216 15.47 18.00 11.86
CA GLY A 216 15.67 17.63 10.46
C GLY A 216 15.52 18.85 9.53
N PRO A 217 15.96 18.77 8.26
CA PRO A 217 15.81 19.84 7.28
C PRO A 217 14.34 20.25 7.07
N VAL A 218 14.12 21.52 6.75
CA VAL A 218 12.77 22.07 6.56
C VAL A 218 12.62 22.65 5.15
N VAL A 219 11.42 22.51 4.58
CA VAL A 219 11.08 23.19 3.33
C VAL A 219 10.78 24.66 3.64
N SER A 220 11.22 25.58 2.79
CA SER A 220 10.87 27.00 2.91
C SER A 220 10.74 27.67 1.55
N SER A 221 9.91 28.71 1.51
CA SER A 221 9.76 29.55 0.33
C SER A 221 10.47 30.90 0.49
N PHE A 222 10.83 31.51 -0.63
CA PHE A 222 11.30 32.88 -0.69
C PHE A 222 10.99 33.54 -2.05
N SER A 223 11.11 34.86 -2.07
CA SER A 223 10.99 35.70 -3.27
C SER A 223 12.30 35.74 -4.03
N VAL A 224 12.30 35.29 -5.28
CA VAL A 224 13.44 35.40 -6.18
C VAL A 224 13.42 36.76 -6.88
N TRP A 225 14.52 37.47 -6.79
CA TRP A 225 14.77 38.73 -7.51
C TRP A 225 15.71 38.48 -8.69
N SER A 226 15.68 39.37 -9.68
CA SER A 226 16.40 39.16 -10.94
C SER A 226 17.92 39.09 -10.80
N ASP A 227 18.50 39.60 -9.70
CA ASP A 227 19.93 39.53 -9.37
C ASP A 227 20.36 38.21 -8.71
N PHE A 228 19.42 37.40 -8.22
CA PHE A 228 19.73 36.12 -7.56
C PHE A 228 20.32 35.08 -8.53
N SER A 229 19.95 35.10 -9.82
CA SER A 229 20.54 34.19 -10.80
C SER A 229 22.05 34.40 -10.97
N ASN A 230 22.59 35.55 -10.55
CA ASN A 230 24.01 35.87 -10.54
C ASN A 230 24.73 35.50 -9.25
N TYR A 231 24.05 34.92 -8.25
CA TYR A 231 24.68 34.52 -7.01
C TYR A 231 25.74 33.44 -7.25
N THR A 232 26.96 33.66 -6.76
CA THR A 232 28.02 32.64 -6.78
C THR A 232 28.45 32.18 -5.39
N SER A 233 28.53 33.07 -4.39
CA SER A 233 28.97 32.74 -3.03
C SER A 233 28.61 33.85 -2.03
N GLY A 234 28.83 33.58 -0.74
CA GLY A 234 28.61 34.52 0.35
C GLY A 234 27.15 34.61 0.82
N CYS A 235 26.80 35.57 1.66
CA CYS A 235 25.44 35.71 2.17
C CYS A 235 24.60 36.61 1.26
N TYR A 236 23.67 36.00 0.52
CA TYR A 236 22.79 36.70 -0.40
C TYR A 236 21.84 37.65 0.32
N GLN A 237 21.74 38.85 -0.22
CA GLN A 237 20.79 39.90 0.16
C GLN A 237 20.33 40.62 -1.10
N GLN A 238 19.05 40.95 -1.19
CA GLN A 238 18.49 41.58 -2.38
C GLN A 238 19.18 42.93 -2.61
N THR A 239 19.81 43.08 -3.76
CA THR A 239 20.65 44.24 -4.05
C THR A 239 20.01 45.13 -5.09
N SER A 240 19.51 44.56 -6.18
CA SER A 240 18.93 45.32 -7.29
C SER A 240 17.89 44.48 -8.05
N GLY A 241 17.39 45.02 -9.16
CA GLY A 241 16.52 44.26 -10.05
C GLY A 241 15.05 44.25 -9.64
N TYR A 242 14.31 43.31 -10.22
CA TYR A 242 12.86 43.20 -10.09
C TYR A 242 12.46 41.83 -9.55
N TYR A 243 11.28 41.76 -8.93
CA TYR A 243 10.71 40.50 -8.43
C TYR A 243 10.36 39.58 -9.60
N ARG A 244 10.90 38.35 -9.59
CA ARG A 244 10.73 37.37 -10.67
C ARG A 244 9.66 36.33 -10.35
N GLY A 245 9.57 35.90 -9.10
CA GLY A 245 8.60 34.89 -8.66
C GLY A 245 8.95 34.25 -7.31
N GLY A 246 8.10 33.33 -6.87
CA GLY A 246 8.32 32.53 -5.66
C GLY A 246 9.07 31.24 -5.96
N HIS A 247 9.93 30.82 -5.04
CA HIS A 247 10.69 29.58 -5.15
C HIS A 247 10.70 28.81 -3.83
N LEU A 248 10.68 27.48 -3.90
CA LEU A 248 10.76 26.56 -2.77
C LEU A 248 12.13 25.88 -2.74
N ILE A 249 12.71 25.79 -1.55
CA ILE A 249 14.03 25.21 -1.27
C ILE A 249 13.97 24.38 0.02
N VAL A 250 15.09 23.72 0.34
CA VAL A 250 15.27 23.07 1.65
C VAL A 250 16.27 23.88 2.47
N ILE A 251 15.88 24.37 3.64
CA ILE A 251 16.82 24.91 4.62
C ILE A 251 17.47 23.72 5.33
N VAL A 252 18.79 23.66 5.30
CA VAL A 252 19.59 22.54 5.84
C VAL A 252 20.44 22.95 7.05
N GLY A 253 20.47 24.24 7.39
CA GLY A 253 21.34 24.77 8.43
C GLY A 253 21.29 26.28 8.57
N TRP A 254 22.15 26.82 9.42
CA TRP A 254 22.32 28.26 9.62
C TRP A 254 23.76 28.62 10.00
N ASP A 255 24.09 29.89 9.81
CA ASP A 255 25.32 30.51 10.33
C ASP A 255 25.01 31.94 10.79
N ASP A 256 25.20 32.19 12.09
CA ASP A 256 24.85 33.44 12.76
C ASP A 256 25.70 34.65 12.39
N ASN A 257 26.80 34.45 11.67
CA ASN A 257 27.75 35.51 11.34
C ASN A 257 28.11 35.57 9.85
N SER A 258 27.45 34.75 9.02
CA SER A 258 27.76 34.63 7.58
C SER A 258 27.47 35.90 6.77
N CYS A 259 26.61 36.81 7.27
CA CYS A 259 26.29 38.09 6.62
C CYS A 259 26.95 39.29 7.31
N GLY A 260 27.88 39.05 8.24
CA GLY A 260 28.45 40.07 9.13
C GLY A 260 28.30 39.69 10.61
N GLU A 261 29.00 40.38 11.51
CA GLU A 261 28.96 40.09 12.95
C GLU A 261 27.54 40.29 13.51
N GLY A 262 26.91 39.21 14.00
CA GLY A 262 25.53 39.21 14.50
C GLY A 262 24.44 39.22 13.41
N GLU A 263 24.83 39.11 12.14
CA GLU A 263 23.94 39.08 10.98
C GLU A 263 24.08 37.73 10.29
N GLY A 264 23.10 36.84 10.46
CA GLY A 264 23.22 35.48 9.96
C GLY A 264 22.28 35.11 8.83
N ALA A 265 22.48 33.88 8.35
CA ALA A 265 21.83 33.32 7.18
C ALA A 265 21.29 31.92 7.44
N TRP A 266 20.32 31.56 6.61
CA TRP A 266 19.97 30.17 6.33
C TRP A 266 20.90 29.57 5.29
N ILE A 267 21.27 28.32 5.47
CA ILE A 267 21.97 27.49 4.48
C ILE A 267 20.90 26.70 3.73
N CYS A 268 20.83 26.88 2.41
CA CYS A 268 19.74 26.34 1.60
C CYS A 268 20.25 25.43 0.50
N LYS A 269 19.62 24.26 0.33
CA LYS A 269 19.75 23.38 -0.84
C LYS A 269 18.82 23.86 -1.94
N ASN A 270 19.36 24.18 -3.11
CA ASN A 270 18.58 24.56 -4.29
C ASN A 270 18.37 23.36 -5.23
N SER A 271 17.57 23.53 -6.27
CA SER A 271 17.22 22.52 -7.28
C SER A 271 17.61 22.96 -8.70
N TRP A 272 18.66 23.77 -8.84
CA TRP A 272 19.16 24.29 -10.13
C TRP A 272 20.44 23.59 -10.60
N GLY A 273 20.70 22.39 -10.07
CA GLY A 273 21.87 21.58 -10.37
C GLY A 273 23.09 21.95 -9.53
N ALA A 274 23.95 20.95 -9.29
CA ALA A 274 25.17 21.11 -8.50
C ALA A 274 26.20 22.08 -9.13
N GLY A 275 26.07 22.39 -10.42
CA GLY A 275 26.91 23.37 -11.12
C GLY A 275 26.44 24.82 -10.95
N TRP A 276 25.30 25.06 -10.32
CA TRP A 276 24.85 26.41 -9.99
C TRP A 276 25.51 26.89 -8.68
N ALA A 277 26.01 28.14 -8.71
CA ALA A 277 26.84 28.74 -7.66
C ALA A 277 28.13 27.95 -7.36
N SER A 278 29.03 28.53 -6.55
CA SER A 278 30.31 27.89 -6.19
C SER A 278 30.19 26.87 -5.05
N LEU A 279 29.03 26.81 -4.39
CA LEU A 279 28.77 25.97 -3.22
C LEU A 279 28.04 24.66 -3.60
N GLY A 280 28.20 24.17 -4.83
CA GLY A 280 27.65 22.88 -5.24
C GLY A 280 26.12 22.84 -5.29
N GLY A 281 25.46 23.93 -5.69
CA GLY A 281 24.00 24.06 -5.68
C GLY A 281 23.39 24.53 -4.36
N TYR A 282 24.21 24.85 -3.36
CA TYR A 282 23.77 25.46 -2.11
C TYR A 282 23.97 26.99 -2.13
N PHE A 283 23.29 27.69 -1.24
CA PHE A 283 23.48 29.13 -1.03
C PHE A 283 23.19 29.54 0.40
N TYR A 284 23.70 30.72 0.77
CA TYR A 284 23.39 31.37 2.04
C TYR A 284 22.49 32.57 1.76
N ILE A 285 21.43 32.74 2.53
CA ILE A 285 20.51 33.87 2.41
C ILE A 285 20.19 34.45 3.78
N LYS A 286 20.31 35.78 3.90
CA LYS A 286 20.05 36.48 5.15
C LYS A 286 18.62 36.24 5.62
N TRP A 287 18.42 35.85 6.89
CA TRP A 287 17.07 35.77 7.44
C TRP A 287 16.40 37.16 7.46
N GLY A 288 15.09 37.19 7.21
CA GLY A 288 14.34 38.45 7.09
C GLY A 288 14.52 39.19 5.76
N ASP A 289 15.38 38.71 4.85
CA ASP A 289 15.46 39.20 3.47
C ASP A 289 14.66 38.28 2.51
N CYS A 290 14.17 38.82 1.40
CA CYS A 290 13.44 38.10 0.36
C CYS A 290 12.24 37.26 0.83
N GLY A 291 11.74 37.47 2.05
CA GLY A 291 10.70 36.65 2.65
C GLY A 291 11.12 35.20 2.94
N ILE A 292 12.42 34.87 2.98
CA ILE A 292 12.89 33.53 3.38
C ILE A 292 12.37 33.19 4.79
N GLY A 293 12.02 31.92 5.01
CA GLY A 293 11.35 31.49 6.23
C GLY A 293 9.81 31.54 6.13
N SER A 294 9.26 31.92 4.98
CA SER A 294 7.81 31.84 4.74
C SER A 294 7.39 30.43 4.34
N GLY A 295 6.20 30.01 4.77
CA GLY A 295 5.63 28.70 4.43
C GLY A 295 6.48 27.52 4.91
N VAL A 296 7.14 27.65 6.07
CA VAL A 296 8.06 26.61 6.55
C VAL A 296 7.29 25.38 6.99
N VAL A 297 7.67 24.23 6.44
CA VAL A 297 7.07 22.93 6.76
C VAL A 297 8.16 21.88 6.89
N ARG A 298 8.03 21.01 7.88
CA ARG A 298 8.93 19.88 8.11
C ARG A 298 8.13 18.58 7.95
N PRO A 299 8.54 17.66 7.06
CA PRO A 299 7.93 16.33 7.02
C PRO A 299 8.25 15.59 8.33
N ILE A 300 7.25 14.88 8.84
CA ILE A 300 7.39 13.97 9.98
C ILE A 300 7.47 12.57 9.41
N TYR A 301 8.64 11.97 9.64
CA TYR A 301 8.94 10.59 9.33
C TYR A 301 9.42 9.90 10.60
N PRO A 302 8.55 9.12 11.25
CA PRO A 302 8.98 7.92 11.93
C PRO A 302 8.47 6.73 11.11
N PRO A 303 9.15 5.58 11.20
CA PRO A 303 8.66 4.36 10.59
C PRO A 303 7.24 4.10 11.06
N ASP A 304 6.37 3.74 10.13
CA ASP A 304 5.18 2.99 10.53
C ASP A 304 5.64 1.75 11.30
N PRO A 305 4.91 1.34 12.36
CA PRO A 305 5.30 0.16 13.13
C PRO A 305 5.52 -1.02 12.19
N VAL A 306 6.44 -1.91 12.54
CA VAL A 306 6.47 -3.24 11.94
C VAL A 306 5.12 -3.89 12.28
N ILE A 307 4.28 -4.09 11.27
CA ILE A 307 2.98 -4.75 11.41
C ILE A 307 3.16 -6.11 10.76
N LEU A 308 3.33 -7.16 11.57
CA LEU A 308 3.45 -8.51 11.06
C LEU A 308 2.09 -9.20 11.10
N SER A 309 1.69 -9.82 10.01
CA SER A 309 0.50 -10.66 9.91
C SER A 309 0.89 -12.09 9.49
N CYS A 310 0.20 -13.09 10.02
CA CYS A 310 0.30 -14.46 9.51
C CYS A 310 -0.41 -14.47 8.16
N ASP A 311 0.36 -14.64 7.08
CA ASP A 311 -0.15 -14.63 5.70
C ASP A 311 -0.78 -15.97 5.34
N GLY A 312 -0.20 -17.07 5.86
CA GLY A 312 -0.73 -18.41 5.68
C GLY A 312 0.17 -19.47 6.31
N HIS A 313 -0.29 -20.72 6.29
CA HIS A 313 0.47 -21.89 6.75
C HIS A 313 0.29 -23.07 5.79
N LEU A 314 1.18 -24.04 5.90
CA LEU A 314 1.14 -25.32 5.17
C LEU A 314 1.23 -26.47 6.16
N ILE A 315 0.71 -27.63 5.75
CA ILE A 315 0.93 -28.91 6.44
C ILE A 315 1.91 -29.73 5.60
N ASP A 316 3.03 -30.12 6.20
CA ASP A 316 4.03 -31.04 5.65
C ASP A 316 4.10 -32.29 6.54
N ASP A 317 3.22 -33.22 6.25
CA ASP A 317 3.00 -34.52 6.90
C ASP A 317 3.78 -35.63 6.18
N ALA A 318 4.92 -35.34 5.54
CA ALA A 318 5.71 -36.36 4.84
C ALA A 318 6.18 -37.55 5.73
N ALA A 319 6.04 -37.43 7.06
CA ALA A 319 6.27 -38.49 8.02
C ALA A 319 5.04 -39.37 8.32
N GLY A 320 3.83 -38.94 7.92
CA GLY A 320 2.56 -39.66 7.93
C GLY A 320 2.24 -40.26 6.56
N ASP A 321 1.02 -40.01 6.06
CA ASP A 321 0.57 -40.51 4.76
C ASP A 321 0.81 -39.56 3.57
N ASN A 322 1.28 -38.33 3.85
CA ASN A 322 1.72 -37.33 2.89
C ASN A 322 0.57 -36.82 1.99
N ASP A 323 -0.61 -36.67 2.57
CA ASP A 323 -1.79 -36.09 1.93
C ASP A 323 -1.98 -34.59 2.25
N LYS A 324 -1.13 -34.04 3.14
CA LYS A 324 -1.10 -32.65 3.64
C LYS A 324 -2.26 -32.31 4.56
N ILE A 325 -2.78 -33.29 5.28
CA ILE A 325 -3.88 -33.13 6.20
C ILE A 325 -3.44 -33.61 7.59
N PRO A 326 -3.81 -32.90 8.66
CA PRO A 326 -3.53 -33.37 10.00
C PRO A 326 -4.42 -34.58 10.34
N ASP A 327 -3.88 -35.79 10.41
CA ASP A 327 -4.69 -36.97 10.78
C ASP A 327 -4.45 -37.49 12.20
N PRO A 328 -5.43 -38.18 12.81
CA PRO A 328 -5.27 -38.75 14.15
C PRO A 328 -4.03 -39.65 14.24
N GLY A 329 -3.13 -39.33 15.17
CA GLY A 329 -1.90 -40.10 15.40
C GLY A 329 -0.70 -39.67 14.53
N GLU A 330 -0.87 -38.71 13.64
CA GLU A 330 0.18 -38.27 12.74
C GLU A 330 1.05 -37.15 13.32
N SER A 331 2.23 -36.98 12.73
CA SER A 331 3.10 -35.83 12.99
C SER A 331 3.45 -35.12 11.70
N PHE A 332 3.35 -33.80 11.72
CA PHE A 332 3.61 -32.94 10.57
C PHE A 332 4.46 -31.74 10.96
N LEU A 333 5.15 -31.18 9.97
CA LEU A 333 5.76 -29.87 10.05
C LEU A 333 4.73 -28.82 9.62
N LEU A 334 4.78 -27.65 10.26
CA LEU A 334 3.88 -26.53 9.98
C LEU A 334 4.71 -25.31 9.53
N PRO A 335 5.09 -25.22 8.25
CA PRO A 335 5.65 -23.99 7.70
C PRO A 335 4.62 -22.86 7.76
N VAL A 336 5.03 -21.71 8.30
CA VAL A 336 4.20 -20.49 8.34
C VAL A 336 4.84 -19.38 7.52
N SER A 337 4.02 -18.64 6.77
CA SER A 337 4.36 -17.43 6.03
C SER A 337 3.92 -16.19 6.81
N ILE A 338 4.79 -15.19 6.91
CA ILE A 338 4.52 -13.94 7.63
C ILE A 338 4.69 -12.76 6.66
N LYS A 339 3.67 -11.90 6.58
CA LYS A 339 3.67 -10.66 5.82
C LYS A 339 4.05 -9.50 6.74
N ASN A 340 4.86 -8.58 6.22
CA ASN A 340 5.10 -7.30 6.87
C ASN A 340 4.28 -6.21 6.20
N GLU A 341 3.15 -5.87 6.81
CA GLU A 341 2.25 -4.79 6.38
C GLU A 341 2.76 -3.41 6.83
N GLY A 342 3.80 -3.37 7.67
CA GLY A 342 4.44 -2.15 8.15
C GLY A 342 5.49 -1.62 7.19
N MET A 343 5.72 -0.30 7.18
CA MET A 343 6.64 0.37 6.23
C MET A 343 8.13 0.22 6.54
N THR A 344 8.50 -0.68 7.47
CA THR A 344 9.89 -0.86 7.94
C THR A 344 10.25 -2.31 7.88
N THR A 345 11.46 -2.65 7.43
CA THR A 345 11.96 -4.03 7.46
C THR A 345 11.94 -4.59 8.88
N ALA A 346 11.20 -5.66 9.10
CA ALA A 346 11.23 -6.42 10.33
C ALA A 346 12.54 -7.20 10.38
N THR A 347 13.34 -7.00 11.44
CA THR A 347 14.66 -7.63 11.54
C THR A 347 14.77 -8.56 12.73
N ASN A 348 15.53 -9.65 12.58
CA ASN A 348 15.66 -10.72 13.57
C ASN A 348 14.28 -11.30 13.94
N VAL A 349 13.51 -11.74 12.93
CA VAL A 349 12.15 -12.21 13.12
C VAL A 349 12.14 -13.65 13.61
N GLN A 350 11.42 -13.92 14.69
CA GLN A 350 11.21 -15.25 15.26
C GLN A 350 9.74 -15.41 15.66
N ALA A 351 9.20 -16.59 15.44
CA ALA A 351 7.84 -16.93 15.83
C ALA A 351 7.80 -18.12 16.80
N ILE A 352 6.87 -18.07 17.75
CA ILE A 352 6.59 -19.16 18.70
C ILE A 352 5.16 -19.65 18.48
N LEU A 353 5.01 -20.94 18.22
CA LEU A 353 3.70 -21.58 18.06
C LEU A 353 3.21 -22.13 19.40
N ARG A 354 1.94 -21.88 19.71
CA ARG A 354 1.22 -22.42 20.86
C ARG A 354 -0.12 -23.01 20.43
N THR A 355 -0.66 -23.90 21.25
CA THR A 355 -2.03 -24.41 21.08
C THR A 355 -2.66 -24.58 22.47
N SER A 356 -3.99 -24.41 22.53
CA SER A 356 -4.82 -24.78 23.67
C SER A 356 -5.71 -25.99 23.39
N THR A 357 -5.67 -26.54 22.18
CA THR A 357 -6.46 -27.70 21.78
C THR A 357 -5.95 -28.95 22.49
N GLY A 358 -6.85 -29.63 23.20
CA GLY A 358 -6.54 -30.93 23.80
C GLY A 358 -6.33 -31.98 22.71
N GLY A 359 -5.32 -32.85 22.88
CA GLY A 359 -4.98 -33.86 21.86
C GLY A 359 -4.03 -33.36 20.77
N LEU A 360 -3.47 -32.15 20.89
CA LEU A 360 -2.33 -31.71 20.09
C LEU A 360 -1.06 -31.58 20.93
N GLN A 361 0.08 -31.96 20.37
CA GLN A 361 1.40 -31.73 20.95
C GLN A 361 2.28 -30.97 19.96
N ILE A 362 2.76 -29.79 20.36
CA ILE A 362 3.79 -29.06 19.61
C ILE A 362 5.14 -29.55 20.13
N THR A 363 5.89 -30.27 19.28
CA THR A 363 7.18 -30.89 19.62
C THR A 363 8.37 -29.97 19.30
N ASP A 364 8.21 -29.08 18.32
CA ASP A 364 9.08 -27.91 18.11
C ASP A 364 8.23 -26.67 17.93
N SER A 365 8.40 -25.71 18.83
CA SER A 365 7.54 -24.53 18.95
C SER A 365 8.18 -23.25 18.46
N ILE A 366 9.43 -23.27 17.98
CA ILE A 366 10.17 -22.05 17.61
C ILE A 366 10.61 -22.15 16.17
N ALA A 367 10.31 -21.12 15.36
CA ALA A 367 10.84 -20.99 14.02
C ALA A 367 11.43 -19.60 13.81
N ASP A 368 12.64 -19.55 13.25
CA ASP A 368 13.25 -18.31 12.78
C ASP A 368 12.76 -17.97 11.37
N LEU A 369 12.71 -16.69 11.06
CA LEU A 369 12.38 -16.17 9.72
C LEU A 369 13.53 -15.26 9.23
N PRO A 370 13.71 -15.13 7.90
CA PRO A 370 14.52 -14.05 7.36
C PRO A 370 14.00 -12.68 7.80
N ASP A 371 14.84 -11.64 7.66
CA ASP A 371 14.35 -10.26 7.72
C ASP A 371 13.24 -10.09 6.67
N ILE A 372 12.14 -9.42 7.06
CA ILE A 372 10.93 -9.28 6.23
C ILE A 372 10.83 -7.81 5.81
N PRO A 373 11.23 -7.45 4.58
CA PRO A 373 11.07 -6.08 4.07
C PRO A 373 9.61 -5.66 4.07
N PHE A 374 9.36 -4.35 4.07
CA PHE A 374 8.02 -3.81 3.92
C PHE A 374 7.29 -4.40 2.70
N GLY A 375 6.05 -4.82 2.92
CA GLY A 375 5.14 -5.35 1.89
C GLY A 375 5.48 -6.76 1.41
N GLN A 376 6.53 -7.40 1.96
CA GLN A 376 6.95 -8.73 1.56
C GLN A 376 6.40 -9.81 2.50
N VAL A 377 6.30 -11.02 1.96
CA VAL A 377 5.95 -12.25 2.69
C VAL A 377 7.18 -13.15 2.73
N MET A 378 7.54 -13.64 3.91
CA MET A 378 8.63 -14.59 4.07
C MET A 378 8.14 -15.85 4.78
N LEU A 379 8.61 -17.00 4.29
CA LEU A 379 8.36 -18.29 4.92
C LEU A 379 9.33 -18.51 6.09
N SER A 380 8.84 -19.14 7.15
CA SER A 380 9.67 -19.71 8.22
C SER A 380 10.78 -20.59 7.67
N LEU A 381 11.92 -20.60 8.36
CA LEU A 381 13.06 -21.43 7.98
C LEU A 381 12.90 -22.84 8.54
N SER A 382 13.40 -23.82 7.78
CA SER A 382 13.52 -25.22 8.24
C SER A 382 14.29 -25.28 9.57
N PRO A 383 13.84 -26.07 10.57
CA PRO A 383 12.87 -27.17 10.46
C PRO A 383 11.40 -26.77 10.54
N HIS A 384 11.04 -25.48 10.61
CA HIS A 384 9.68 -25.01 10.89
C HIS A 384 9.17 -25.48 12.27
N PHE A 385 7.88 -25.35 12.52
CA PHE A 385 7.25 -25.92 13.72
C PHE A 385 6.95 -27.41 13.49
N ALA A 386 6.96 -28.22 14.56
CA ALA A 386 6.59 -29.63 14.50
C ALA A 386 5.42 -29.92 15.43
N VAL A 387 4.40 -30.61 14.92
CA VAL A 387 3.12 -30.88 15.61
C VAL A 387 2.78 -32.35 15.49
N THR A 388 2.20 -32.93 16.54
CA THR A 388 1.68 -34.29 16.58
C THR A 388 0.22 -34.27 17.03
N VAL A 389 -0.64 -34.97 16.29
CA VAL A 389 -2.05 -35.19 16.64
C VAL A 389 -2.16 -36.46 17.47
N ASP A 390 -2.91 -36.42 18.57
CA ASP A 390 -3.17 -37.59 19.39
C ASP A 390 -3.96 -38.64 18.57
N PRO A 391 -3.61 -39.93 18.62
CA PRO A 391 -4.38 -40.99 17.97
C PRO A 391 -5.85 -41.04 18.37
N SER A 392 -6.23 -40.51 19.53
CA SER A 392 -7.64 -40.44 19.97
C SER A 392 -8.36 -39.17 19.50
N ALA A 393 -7.72 -38.30 18.72
CA ALA A 393 -8.38 -37.13 18.17
C ALA A 393 -9.47 -37.56 17.18
N GLU A 394 -10.66 -36.97 17.29
CA GLU A 394 -11.76 -37.24 16.36
C GLU A 394 -11.55 -36.43 15.07
N THR A 395 -11.83 -37.02 13.90
CA THR A 395 -11.91 -36.27 12.64
C THR A 395 -12.89 -35.10 12.79
N GLY A 396 -12.46 -33.91 12.41
CA GLY A 396 -13.17 -32.64 12.60
C GLY A 396 -12.85 -31.90 13.88
N THR A 397 -11.97 -32.45 14.72
CA THR A 397 -11.43 -31.69 15.86
C THR A 397 -10.74 -30.43 15.33
N ARG A 398 -11.20 -29.28 15.81
CA ARG A 398 -10.58 -27.98 15.50
C ARG A 398 -9.24 -27.84 16.21
N LEU A 399 -8.21 -27.56 15.43
CA LEU A 399 -6.83 -27.36 15.85
C LEU A 399 -6.56 -25.86 15.96
N ASP A 400 -6.71 -25.28 17.15
CA ASP A 400 -6.46 -23.85 17.36
C ASP A 400 -4.98 -23.60 17.65
N PHE A 401 -4.38 -22.70 16.88
CA PHE A 401 -3.01 -22.26 17.04
C PHE A 401 -2.95 -20.79 17.44
N THR A 402 -1.93 -20.44 18.22
CA THR A 402 -1.55 -19.07 18.54
C THR A 402 -0.10 -18.88 18.17
N LEU A 403 0.16 -17.90 17.32
CA LEU A 403 1.49 -17.55 16.83
C LEU A 403 1.93 -16.24 17.48
N GLU A 404 2.97 -16.31 18.29
CA GLU A 404 3.65 -15.14 18.87
C GLU A 404 4.84 -14.78 17.99
N ILE A 405 4.71 -13.72 17.20
CA ILE A 405 5.75 -13.24 16.29
C ILE A 405 6.49 -12.09 16.98
N SER A 406 7.82 -12.14 16.99
CA SER A 406 8.68 -11.12 17.55
C SER A 406 9.78 -10.72 16.59
N CYS A 407 10.19 -9.46 16.64
CA CYS A 407 11.30 -8.89 15.89
C CYS A 407 11.96 -7.80 16.73
N THR A 408 13.04 -7.22 16.23
CA THR A 408 13.76 -6.12 16.91
C THR A 408 12.84 -4.92 17.19
N GLN A 409 11.86 -4.68 16.32
CA GLN A 409 10.97 -3.51 16.38
C GLN A 409 9.70 -3.72 17.22
N GLY A 410 9.37 -4.96 17.60
CA GLY A 410 8.16 -5.25 18.36
C GLY A 410 7.70 -6.71 18.25
N SER A 411 6.50 -6.96 18.77
CA SER A 411 5.88 -8.29 18.75
C SER A 411 4.38 -8.19 18.55
N VAL A 412 3.81 -9.22 17.93
CA VAL A 412 2.38 -9.37 17.68
C VAL A 412 1.98 -10.82 17.94
N THR A 413 0.74 -11.01 18.39
CA THR A 413 0.16 -12.34 18.59
C THR A 413 -1.06 -12.49 17.70
N GLN A 414 -1.13 -13.58 16.96
CA GLN A 414 -2.24 -13.93 16.08
C GLN A 414 -2.69 -15.35 16.34
N SER A 415 -3.92 -15.65 15.94
CA SER A 415 -4.46 -17.00 16.01
C SER A 415 -4.94 -17.43 14.64
N PHE A 416 -4.72 -18.69 14.33
CA PHE A 416 -5.27 -19.38 13.17
C PHE A 416 -5.69 -20.77 13.61
N TYR A 417 -6.36 -21.51 12.72
CA TYR A 417 -6.82 -22.84 13.05
C TYR A 417 -6.74 -23.77 11.84
N ASP A 418 -6.72 -25.06 12.13
CA ASP A 418 -6.84 -26.14 11.16
C ASP A 418 -7.83 -27.19 11.69
N TYR A 419 -7.98 -28.33 11.00
CA TYR A 419 -8.82 -29.43 11.44
C TYR A 419 -8.12 -30.77 11.29
N VAL A 420 -8.55 -31.72 12.11
CA VAL A 420 -8.15 -33.12 11.96
C VAL A 420 -8.95 -33.79 10.83
N GLY A 421 -8.25 -34.35 9.84
CA GLY A 421 -8.76 -35.21 8.78
C GLY A 421 -9.43 -34.51 7.58
N HIS A 422 -9.71 -35.32 6.55
CA HIS A 422 -10.07 -34.85 5.20
C HIS A 422 -11.45 -34.17 5.13
N PHE A 423 -11.48 -33.01 4.48
CA PHE A 423 -12.72 -32.32 4.07
C PHE A 423 -13.01 -32.67 2.61
N ASP A 424 -14.01 -33.49 2.36
CA ASP A 424 -14.47 -33.74 1.00
C ASP A 424 -15.31 -32.57 0.50
N THR A 425 -15.08 -32.20 -0.76
CA THR A 425 -15.88 -31.20 -1.46
C THR A 425 -17.15 -31.85 -2.01
N VAL A 426 -18.32 -31.44 -1.49
CA VAL A 426 -19.64 -31.91 -1.97
C VAL A 426 -20.21 -31.03 -3.08
N TYR A 427 -19.67 -29.82 -3.23
CA TYR A 427 -20.05 -28.90 -4.29
C TYR A 427 -18.85 -28.03 -4.68
N VAL A 428 -18.66 -27.83 -5.98
CA VAL A 428 -17.68 -26.91 -6.54
C VAL A 428 -18.26 -26.25 -7.78
N ASP A 429 -17.95 -24.98 -7.97
CA ASP A 429 -18.24 -24.20 -9.15
C ASP A 429 -17.09 -23.21 -9.39
N ASP A 430 -16.41 -23.36 -10.53
CA ASP A 430 -15.28 -22.54 -10.97
C ASP A 430 -15.74 -21.26 -11.68
N MET A 431 -17.03 -20.95 -11.67
CA MET A 431 -17.64 -19.76 -12.27
C MET A 431 -17.49 -19.61 -13.80
N GLU A 432 -16.99 -20.64 -14.48
CA GLU A 432 -16.74 -20.58 -15.93
C GLU A 432 -18.00 -20.74 -16.77
N LEU A 433 -18.98 -21.50 -16.28
CA LEU A 433 -20.15 -21.96 -17.05
C LEU A 433 -21.42 -21.11 -16.82
N GLY A 434 -21.38 -20.07 -15.99
CA GLY A 434 -22.47 -19.11 -15.79
C GLY A 434 -23.74 -19.66 -15.13
N SER A 435 -24.92 -19.25 -15.62
CA SER A 435 -26.23 -19.32 -14.93
C SER A 435 -26.88 -20.71 -14.75
N ALA A 436 -26.15 -21.80 -14.99
CA ALA A 436 -26.68 -23.15 -14.80
C ALA A 436 -26.89 -23.48 -13.30
N ASP A 437 -25.95 -23.03 -12.47
CA ASP A 437 -25.92 -23.31 -11.03
C ASP A 437 -26.20 -22.07 -10.17
N TRP A 438 -26.35 -20.90 -10.79
CA TRP A 438 -26.55 -19.62 -10.12
C TRP A 438 -27.73 -18.84 -10.68
N THR A 439 -28.46 -18.21 -9.78
CA THR A 439 -29.57 -17.29 -10.07
C THR A 439 -29.25 -15.93 -9.50
N HIS A 440 -29.52 -14.86 -10.23
CA HIS A 440 -29.30 -13.50 -9.75
C HIS A 440 -30.54 -12.62 -9.98
N GLY A 441 -30.64 -11.52 -9.25
CA GLY A 441 -31.78 -10.61 -9.34
C GLY A 441 -31.74 -9.51 -8.29
N GLY A 442 -32.74 -8.63 -8.28
CA GLY A 442 -32.80 -7.50 -7.36
C GLY A 442 -33.72 -6.37 -7.80
N THR A 443 -33.64 -5.23 -7.12
CA THR A 443 -34.28 -3.98 -7.57
C THR A 443 -33.58 -3.40 -8.81
N LEU A 444 -32.27 -3.60 -8.91
CA LEU A 444 -31.43 -3.36 -10.08
C LEU A 444 -30.36 -4.44 -10.13
N ASP A 445 -30.53 -5.37 -11.07
CA ASP A 445 -29.65 -6.53 -11.23
C ASP A 445 -28.50 -6.20 -12.17
N ASP A 446 -27.31 -6.08 -11.60
CA ASP A 446 -26.06 -5.81 -12.31
C ASP A 446 -25.06 -6.97 -12.23
N TRP A 447 -25.46 -8.13 -11.70
CA TRP A 447 -24.61 -9.32 -11.68
C TRP A 447 -24.36 -9.81 -13.11
N GLN A 448 -23.11 -10.09 -13.41
CA GLN A 448 -22.65 -10.54 -14.72
C GLN A 448 -21.67 -11.69 -14.55
N ASN A 449 -21.77 -12.67 -15.47
CA ASN A 449 -20.76 -13.70 -15.62
C ASN A 449 -19.90 -13.40 -16.85
N GLY A 450 -18.59 -13.37 -16.67
CA GLY A 450 -17.66 -13.08 -17.76
C GLY A 450 -16.28 -12.68 -17.27
N GLN A 451 -15.45 -12.21 -18.19
CA GLN A 451 -14.09 -11.77 -17.87
C GLN A 451 -14.12 -10.44 -17.10
N PRO A 452 -13.40 -10.33 -15.97
CA PRO A 452 -13.28 -9.07 -15.27
C PRO A 452 -12.44 -8.08 -16.08
N THR A 453 -12.82 -6.80 -16.08
CA THR A 453 -12.17 -5.77 -16.91
C THR A 453 -11.41 -4.71 -16.11
N GLY A 454 -11.60 -4.66 -14.79
CA GLY A 454 -11.03 -3.65 -13.89
C GLY A 454 -11.55 -2.24 -14.12
N MET A 455 -12.70 -2.09 -14.77
CA MET A 455 -13.29 -0.79 -15.08
C MET A 455 -14.01 -0.16 -13.88
N GLY A 456 -14.43 -0.95 -12.90
CA GLY A 456 -14.90 -0.47 -11.60
C GLY A 456 -13.76 0.02 -10.71
N LYS A 457 -14.07 0.87 -9.72
CA LYS A 457 -13.06 1.36 -8.78
C LYS A 457 -12.52 0.22 -7.91
N SER A 458 -11.20 0.01 -8.01
CA SER A 458 -10.48 -1.06 -7.29
C SER A 458 -11.05 -2.44 -7.60
N ASP A 459 -11.36 -2.68 -8.87
CA ASP A 459 -11.99 -3.91 -9.36
C ASP A 459 -10.94 -4.89 -9.92
N ALA A 460 -11.27 -6.18 -9.96
CA ALA A 460 -10.36 -7.20 -10.49
C ALA A 460 -10.10 -6.99 -11.99
N ILE A 461 -8.86 -7.19 -12.45
CA ILE A 461 -8.49 -7.16 -13.89
C ILE A 461 -8.33 -8.55 -14.50
N THR A 462 -8.30 -9.59 -13.66
CA THR A 462 -8.15 -10.99 -14.05
C THR A 462 -8.96 -11.86 -13.09
N ALA A 463 -9.50 -12.97 -13.59
CA ALA A 463 -10.08 -14.02 -12.74
C ALA A 463 -8.99 -14.62 -11.83
N HIS A 464 -9.39 -15.24 -10.72
CA HIS A 464 -8.45 -15.94 -9.85
C HIS A 464 -8.02 -17.25 -10.51
N SER A 465 -8.99 -17.99 -11.03
CA SER A 465 -8.78 -19.19 -11.84
C SER A 465 -9.54 -19.03 -13.18
N GLY A 466 -9.17 -19.84 -14.18
CA GLY A 466 -9.84 -19.79 -15.47
C GLY A 466 -9.81 -18.42 -16.18
N SER A 467 -10.97 -17.92 -16.56
CA SER A 467 -11.16 -16.70 -17.36
C SER A 467 -12.38 -15.89 -16.96
N ASN A 468 -13.43 -16.53 -16.43
CA ASN A 468 -14.68 -15.89 -16.10
C ASN A 468 -14.90 -15.89 -14.59
N ILE A 469 -15.65 -14.92 -14.12
CA ILE A 469 -16.10 -14.80 -12.73
C ILE A 469 -17.58 -14.45 -12.70
N TRP A 470 -18.18 -14.44 -11.51
CA TRP A 470 -19.38 -13.62 -11.28
C TRP A 470 -19.00 -12.32 -10.57
N GLY A 471 -19.44 -11.19 -11.09
CA GLY A 471 -19.25 -9.89 -10.42
C GLY A 471 -20.36 -8.88 -10.66
N ASN A 472 -20.37 -7.83 -9.84
CA ASN A 472 -21.26 -6.69 -10.03
C ASN A 472 -20.69 -5.77 -11.12
N ASN A 473 -21.43 -5.61 -12.22
CA ASN A 473 -21.09 -4.73 -13.33
C ASN A 473 -19.61 -4.82 -13.77
N LEU A 474 -19.23 -5.88 -14.48
CA LEU A 474 -17.84 -6.13 -14.91
C LEU A 474 -17.25 -5.03 -15.80
N ASP A 475 -18.05 -4.08 -16.28
CA ASP A 475 -17.65 -2.92 -17.08
C ASP A 475 -17.71 -1.57 -16.31
N GLY A 476 -17.87 -1.57 -14.99
CA GLY A 476 -17.94 -0.34 -14.18
C GLY A 476 -18.24 -0.53 -12.69
N ASP A 477 -18.79 0.50 -12.05
CA ASP A 477 -19.16 0.46 -10.63
C ASP A 477 -20.55 -0.18 -10.42
N TYR A 478 -20.82 -0.78 -9.25
CA TYR A 478 -22.16 -1.30 -8.89
C TYR A 478 -23.22 -0.20 -8.88
N ALA A 479 -24.48 -0.56 -9.12
CA ALA A 479 -25.60 0.37 -9.12
C ALA A 479 -25.88 0.98 -7.73
N ALA A 480 -26.10 2.30 -7.67
CA ALA A 480 -26.58 2.99 -6.48
C ALA A 480 -28.09 2.74 -6.24
N ASP A 481 -28.53 2.86 -4.98
CA ASP A 481 -29.90 2.65 -4.51
C ASP A 481 -30.48 1.29 -4.95
N ALA A 482 -29.63 0.26 -4.89
CA ALA A 482 -29.93 -1.07 -5.38
C ALA A 482 -29.84 -2.10 -4.25
N THR A 483 -30.64 -3.16 -4.37
CA THR A 483 -30.41 -4.40 -3.63
C THR A 483 -30.46 -5.52 -4.63
N ASN A 484 -29.34 -6.22 -4.79
CA ASN A 484 -29.23 -7.34 -5.71
C ASN A 484 -28.47 -8.50 -5.09
N TYR A 485 -28.61 -9.67 -5.69
CA TYR A 485 -28.05 -10.91 -5.18
C TYR A 485 -27.64 -11.86 -6.30
N LEU A 486 -26.67 -12.71 -5.97
CA LEU A 486 -26.32 -13.94 -6.66
C LEU A 486 -26.54 -15.11 -5.70
N GLU A 487 -27.36 -16.08 -6.06
CA GLU A 487 -27.76 -17.21 -5.22
C GLU A 487 -27.55 -18.53 -5.94
N SER A 488 -26.92 -19.47 -5.25
CA SER A 488 -26.65 -20.81 -5.75
C SER A 488 -27.93 -21.62 -5.96
N LYS A 489 -27.81 -22.70 -6.73
CA LYS A 489 -28.77 -23.82 -6.68
C LYS A 489 -28.83 -24.42 -5.28
N VAL A 490 -29.77 -25.33 -5.11
CA VAL A 490 -29.81 -26.17 -3.90
C VAL A 490 -28.62 -27.12 -3.91
N ILE A 491 -27.85 -27.10 -2.82
CA ILE A 491 -26.67 -27.93 -2.57
C ILE A 491 -27.02 -28.96 -1.48
N ASP A 492 -26.70 -30.22 -1.74
CA ASP A 492 -26.94 -31.32 -0.82
C ASP A 492 -25.72 -31.51 0.10
N CYS A 493 -25.84 -31.08 1.35
CA CYS A 493 -24.83 -31.26 2.40
C CYS A 493 -25.22 -32.40 3.38
N SER A 494 -26.16 -33.28 3.01
CA SER A 494 -26.67 -34.33 3.89
C SER A 494 -25.64 -35.35 4.33
N SER A 495 -24.57 -35.53 3.54
CA SER A 495 -23.48 -36.46 3.82
C SER A 495 -22.30 -35.82 4.53
N ILE A 496 -22.34 -34.54 4.90
CA ILE A 496 -21.21 -33.88 5.55
C ILE A 496 -21.58 -33.27 6.90
N THR A 497 -20.58 -33.18 7.74
CA THR A 497 -20.55 -32.41 8.99
C THR A 497 -19.42 -31.40 8.96
N HIS A 498 -19.41 -30.42 9.87
CA HIS A 498 -18.44 -29.33 9.88
C HIS A 498 -18.38 -28.56 8.55
N ALA A 499 -19.52 -28.41 7.89
CA ALA A 499 -19.59 -27.81 6.56
C ALA A 499 -18.98 -26.40 6.53
N LYS A 500 -18.17 -26.16 5.50
CA LYS A 500 -17.47 -24.90 5.21
C LYS A 500 -17.87 -24.39 3.84
N LEU A 501 -18.08 -23.08 3.73
CA LEU A 501 -18.17 -22.35 2.47
C LEU A 501 -16.79 -21.78 2.14
N ARG A 502 -16.21 -22.25 1.04
CA ARG A 502 -14.90 -21.84 0.54
C ARG A 502 -15.05 -21.09 -0.77
N TYR A 503 -14.34 -19.99 -0.96
CA TYR A 503 -14.41 -19.18 -2.19
C TYR A 503 -13.27 -18.18 -2.28
N TYR A 504 -13.00 -17.68 -3.48
CA TYR A 504 -12.14 -16.52 -3.69
C TYR A 504 -12.98 -15.26 -3.91
N ARG A 505 -12.53 -14.16 -3.32
CA ARG A 505 -13.21 -12.86 -3.35
C ARG A 505 -12.28 -11.75 -3.79
N TRP A 506 -12.82 -10.86 -4.61
CA TRP A 506 -12.33 -9.49 -4.74
C TRP A 506 -13.52 -8.54 -4.55
N LEU A 507 -13.53 -7.78 -3.46
CA LEU A 507 -14.64 -6.90 -3.07
C LEU A 507 -14.19 -5.46 -2.84
N SER A 508 -14.89 -4.53 -3.49
CA SER A 508 -14.72 -3.09 -3.29
C SER A 508 -16.06 -2.41 -2.99
N THR A 509 -16.31 -2.04 -1.73
CA THR A 509 -17.57 -1.40 -1.29
C THR A 509 -17.30 -0.29 -0.29
N GLU A 510 -18.18 0.72 -0.25
CA GLU A 510 -18.18 1.69 0.85
C GLU A 510 -18.38 0.95 2.19
N LYS A 511 -18.03 1.61 3.30
CA LYS A 511 -18.27 1.10 4.65
C LYS A 511 -19.72 0.68 4.89
N GLY A 512 -19.89 -0.38 5.68
CA GLY A 512 -21.13 -1.11 5.88
C GLY A 512 -22.31 -0.29 6.42
N ILE A 513 -22.08 0.86 7.05
CA ILE A 513 -23.18 1.77 7.42
C ILE A 513 -23.91 2.38 6.21
N TYR A 514 -23.25 2.41 5.05
CA TYR A 514 -23.82 2.92 3.79
C TYR A 514 -24.14 1.76 2.86
N ASP A 515 -23.13 0.99 2.46
CA ASP A 515 -23.29 -0.11 1.52
C ASP A 515 -23.01 -1.47 2.18
N GLN A 516 -24.00 -2.36 2.19
CA GLN A 516 -23.92 -3.66 2.87
C GLN A 516 -23.70 -4.79 1.87
N ALA A 517 -22.47 -5.30 1.80
CA ALA A 517 -22.14 -6.58 1.19
C ALA A 517 -22.35 -7.71 2.21
N ARG A 518 -23.11 -8.75 1.86
CA ARG A 518 -23.50 -9.83 2.77
C ARG A 518 -23.40 -11.20 2.12
N ILE A 519 -23.10 -12.21 2.94
CA ILE A 519 -23.24 -13.63 2.57
C ILE A 519 -24.31 -14.25 3.46
N LEU A 520 -25.25 -14.94 2.84
CA LEU A 520 -26.33 -15.64 3.51
C LEU A 520 -26.32 -17.14 3.15
N VAL A 521 -26.54 -17.99 4.15
CA VAL A 521 -26.75 -19.42 3.97
C VAL A 521 -28.16 -19.77 4.47
N ASN A 522 -28.99 -20.30 3.58
CA ASN A 522 -30.42 -20.53 3.84
C ASN A 522 -31.14 -19.28 4.39
N GLY A 523 -30.75 -18.09 3.91
CA GLY A 523 -31.28 -16.81 4.35
C GLY A 523 -30.76 -16.28 5.70
N ASN A 524 -29.85 -17.01 6.36
CA ASN A 524 -29.18 -16.55 7.58
C ASN A 524 -27.84 -15.93 7.23
N ARG A 525 -27.56 -14.73 7.75
CA ARG A 525 -26.31 -14.01 7.49
C ARG A 525 -25.14 -14.70 8.18
N VAL A 526 -24.11 -15.05 7.40
CA VAL A 526 -22.87 -15.66 7.89
C VAL A 526 -21.66 -14.72 7.78
N TRP A 527 -21.76 -13.67 6.97
CA TRP A 527 -20.71 -12.64 6.83
C TRP A 527 -21.31 -11.30 6.37
N GLU A 528 -20.69 -10.18 6.77
CA GLU A 528 -20.94 -8.82 6.27
C GLU A 528 -19.67 -7.97 6.31
N ASN A 529 -19.59 -6.94 5.46
CA ASN A 529 -18.48 -5.98 5.46
C ASN A 529 -18.47 -5.09 6.71
N ASP A 530 -17.28 -4.55 7.04
CA ASP A 530 -17.07 -3.73 8.24
C ASP A 530 -17.96 -2.46 8.22
N PRO A 531 -18.65 -2.12 9.31
CA PRO A 531 -19.55 -0.98 9.34
C PRO A 531 -18.83 0.37 9.25
N ASP A 532 -17.60 0.49 9.72
CA ASP A 532 -16.90 1.76 9.92
C ASP A 532 -15.85 2.07 8.84
N TYR A 533 -15.40 1.06 8.10
CA TYR A 533 -14.35 1.18 7.09
C TYR A 533 -14.77 0.64 5.72
N ASP A 534 -14.29 1.30 4.66
CA ASP A 534 -14.50 0.85 3.28
C ASP A 534 -13.79 -0.50 3.08
N GLN A 535 -14.47 -1.45 2.45
CA GLN A 535 -13.86 -2.73 2.06
C GLN A 535 -13.21 -2.53 0.70
N ILE A 536 -11.87 -2.61 0.62
CA ILE A 536 -11.13 -2.43 -0.64
C ILE A 536 -10.09 -3.54 -0.77
N ASP A 537 -10.47 -4.60 -1.46
CA ASP A 537 -9.54 -5.67 -1.82
C ASP A 537 -8.59 -5.19 -2.93
N ARG A 538 -7.32 -5.62 -2.86
CA ARG A 538 -6.27 -5.30 -3.84
C ARG A 538 -5.67 -6.53 -4.53
N GLU A 539 -6.11 -7.70 -4.09
CA GLU A 539 -5.74 -9.01 -4.57
C GLU A 539 -6.91 -9.96 -4.30
N TRP A 540 -6.94 -11.11 -4.98
CA TRP A 540 -7.92 -12.14 -4.70
C TRP A 540 -7.65 -12.76 -3.32
N ASN A 541 -8.67 -12.74 -2.45
CA ASN A 541 -8.58 -13.25 -1.10
C ASN A 541 -9.35 -14.57 -1.00
N TYR A 542 -8.69 -15.60 -0.45
CA TYR A 542 -9.35 -16.86 -0.10
C TYR A 542 -10.16 -16.70 1.19
N HIS A 543 -11.37 -17.25 1.21
CA HIS A 543 -12.23 -17.28 2.37
C HIS A 543 -12.70 -18.69 2.67
N ASP A 544 -12.72 -19.05 3.96
CA ASP A 544 -13.25 -20.31 4.49
C ASP A 544 -14.17 -19.98 5.69
N ILE A 545 -15.48 -20.02 5.44
CA ILE A 545 -16.52 -19.65 6.42
C ILE A 545 -17.15 -20.91 6.99
N ASP A 546 -17.24 -20.97 8.32
CA ASP A 546 -18.01 -22.00 9.01
C ASP A 546 -19.52 -21.84 8.78
N ILE A 547 -20.13 -22.82 8.14
CA ILE A 547 -21.58 -22.86 7.88
C ILE A 547 -22.24 -24.10 8.49
N SER A 548 -21.51 -24.83 9.34
CA SER A 548 -21.91 -26.13 9.90
C SER A 548 -23.28 -26.07 10.58
N SER A 549 -23.52 -25.03 11.38
CA SER A 549 -24.81 -24.81 12.07
C SER A 549 -26.02 -24.69 11.15
N LEU A 550 -25.82 -24.44 9.85
CA LEU A 550 -26.86 -24.25 8.84
C LEU A 550 -26.88 -25.36 7.78
N ALA A 551 -25.74 -26.05 7.57
CA ALA A 551 -25.52 -26.95 6.46
C ALA A 551 -25.27 -28.42 6.85
N ASP A 552 -24.82 -28.71 8.08
CA ASP A 552 -24.54 -30.09 8.50
C ASP A 552 -25.78 -30.98 8.41
N GLY A 553 -25.66 -32.10 7.70
CA GLY A 553 -26.75 -33.05 7.48
C GLY A 553 -27.95 -32.47 6.69
N ASN A 554 -27.80 -31.30 6.06
CA ASN A 554 -28.88 -30.61 5.37
C ASN A 554 -28.83 -30.83 3.85
N ALA A 555 -29.84 -31.49 3.28
CA ALA A 555 -29.93 -31.75 1.84
C ALA A 555 -30.41 -30.55 1.00
N SER A 556 -30.60 -29.38 1.61
CA SER A 556 -31.22 -28.23 0.97
C SER A 556 -30.59 -26.92 1.38
N VAL A 557 -29.28 -26.81 1.14
CA VAL A 557 -28.48 -25.62 1.43
C VAL A 557 -28.46 -24.69 0.21
N LYS A 558 -28.56 -23.38 0.44
CA LYS A 558 -28.35 -22.33 -0.57
C LYS A 558 -27.42 -21.26 -0.04
N VAL A 559 -26.49 -20.82 -0.88
CA VAL A 559 -25.55 -19.73 -0.60
C VAL A 559 -25.96 -18.52 -1.43
N ARG A 560 -25.99 -17.34 -0.80
CA ARG A 560 -26.31 -16.07 -1.46
C ARG A 560 -25.26 -15.02 -1.14
N PHE A 561 -24.72 -14.40 -2.17
CA PHE A 561 -23.98 -13.15 -2.12
C PHE A 561 -24.96 -12.00 -2.41
N GLU A 562 -24.97 -10.98 -1.57
CA GLU A 562 -25.92 -9.86 -1.64
C GLU A 562 -25.16 -8.53 -1.54
N LEU A 563 -25.59 -7.54 -2.30
CA LEU A 563 -25.17 -6.15 -2.16
C LEU A 563 -26.39 -5.25 -2.04
N GLN A 564 -26.43 -4.45 -0.98
CA GLN A 564 -27.38 -3.37 -0.80
C GLN A 564 -26.61 -2.05 -0.77
N SER A 565 -26.85 -1.18 -1.74
CA SER A 565 -26.21 0.13 -1.87
C SER A 565 -27.15 1.28 -1.50
N ASP A 566 -26.57 2.38 -1.03
CA ASP A 566 -27.26 3.65 -0.86
C ASP A 566 -27.15 4.52 -2.14
N VAL A 567 -27.60 5.78 -2.05
CA VAL A 567 -27.56 6.74 -3.19
C VAL A 567 -26.17 7.36 -3.42
N GLY A 568 -25.18 6.96 -2.63
CA GLY A 568 -23.89 7.60 -2.42
C GLY A 568 -22.78 7.04 -3.29
N LEU A 569 -21.67 6.67 -2.66
CA LEU A 569 -20.44 6.29 -3.36
C LEU A 569 -20.59 4.91 -3.99
N GLN A 570 -20.37 4.80 -5.29
CA GLN A 570 -20.31 3.52 -5.99
C GLN A 570 -18.85 3.11 -6.19
N LEU A 571 -18.55 1.82 -6.03
CA LEU A 571 -17.25 1.19 -6.24
C LEU A 571 -17.41 -0.10 -7.09
N GLY A 572 -16.37 -0.93 -7.21
CA GLY A 572 -16.40 -2.15 -8.05
C GLY A 572 -17.37 -3.25 -7.61
N GLY A 573 -17.69 -3.37 -6.31
CA GLY A 573 -18.64 -4.37 -5.82
C GLY A 573 -18.04 -5.76 -5.71
N TRP A 574 -18.88 -6.80 -5.78
CA TRP A 574 -18.45 -8.19 -5.66
C TRP A 574 -17.77 -8.68 -6.94
N ASN A 575 -16.72 -9.48 -6.76
CA ASN A 575 -16.23 -10.46 -7.72
C ASN A 575 -15.97 -11.76 -6.95
N ILE A 576 -16.52 -12.86 -7.46
CA ILE A 576 -16.51 -14.18 -6.83
C ILE A 576 -16.00 -15.21 -7.82
N ASP A 577 -15.13 -16.08 -7.33
CA ASP A 577 -14.52 -17.17 -8.09
C ASP A 577 -14.35 -18.42 -7.21
N ASP A 578 -14.23 -19.60 -7.85
CA ASP A 578 -13.97 -20.91 -7.24
C ASP A 578 -14.78 -21.20 -5.94
N VAL A 579 -16.11 -21.18 -6.02
CA VAL A 579 -16.96 -21.46 -4.85
C VAL A 579 -17.05 -22.97 -4.62
N ALA A 580 -16.82 -23.38 -3.39
CA ALA A 580 -16.97 -24.75 -2.95
C ALA A 580 -17.70 -24.86 -1.60
N ILE A 581 -18.41 -25.97 -1.40
CA ILE A 581 -18.80 -26.43 -0.07
C ILE A 581 -18.07 -27.73 0.21
N ALA A 582 -17.34 -27.75 1.31
CA ALA A 582 -16.63 -28.92 1.78
C ALA A 582 -16.99 -29.22 3.24
N GLY A 583 -16.87 -30.48 3.63
CA GLY A 583 -17.10 -30.90 5.00
C GLY A 583 -16.58 -32.31 5.21
N ILE A 584 -16.66 -32.77 6.45
CA ILE A 584 -16.27 -34.14 6.79
C ILE A 584 -17.40 -35.04 6.40
N VAL A 585 -17.14 -35.95 5.46
CA VAL A 585 -18.17 -36.91 5.05
C VAL A 585 -18.49 -37.82 6.22
N SER A 586 -19.76 -37.83 6.62
CA SER A 586 -20.31 -38.88 7.45
C SER A 586 -20.28 -40.16 6.63
N TYR A 587 -19.23 -40.96 6.77
CA TYR A 587 -19.15 -42.30 6.20
C TYR A 587 -19.74 -43.30 7.19
N ALA A 588 -20.41 -44.34 6.67
CA ALA A 588 -20.74 -45.50 7.48
C ALA A 588 -19.50 -46.39 7.53
N MET A 589 -19.05 -46.76 8.73
CA MET A 589 -18.04 -47.81 8.88
C MET A 589 -18.52 -49.04 8.12
N GLY A 590 -17.68 -49.58 7.24
CA GLY A 590 -18.05 -50.71 6.39
C GLY A 590 -18.72 -50.38 5.05
N ASP A 591 -19.00 -49.12 4.75
CA ASP A 591 -19.46 -48.63 3.43
C ASP A 591 -18.23 -48.24 2.59
N ALA A 592 -17.45 -49.26 2.22
CA ALA A 592 -16.16 -49.09 1.57
C ALA A 592 -16.27 -48.51 0.15
N ASN A 593 -17.42 -48.68 -0.52
CA ASN A 593 -17.65 -48.19 -1.87
C ASN A 593 -18.36 -46.81 -1.91
N SER A 594 -18.71 -46.26 -0.74
CA SER A 594 -19.37 -44.97 -0.54
C SER A 594 -20.77 -44.85 -1.16
N ASP A 595 -21.51 -45.94 -1.32
CA ASP A 595 -22.88 -45.96 -1.85
C ASP A 595 -23.96 -45.77 -0.77
N ARG A 596 -23.54 -45.62 0.50
CA ARG A 596 -24.38 -45.44 1.70
C ARG A 596 -25.12 -46.70 2.13
N ILE A 597 -24.77 -47.86 1.59
CA ILE A 597 -25.40 -49.14 1.89
C ILE A 597 -24.31 -50.15 2.22
N VAL A 598 -24.12 -50.43 3.52
CA VAL A 598 -23.24 -51.51 3.97
C VAL A 598 -23.79 -52.86 3.51
N ASP A 599 -23.25 -53.39 2.40
CA ASP A 599 -23.62 -54.66 1.80
C ASP A 599 -22.42 -55.42 1.21
N ILE A 600 -22.70 -56.48 0.44
CA ILE A 600 -21.65 -57.36 -0.07
C ILE A 600 -20.74 -56.67 -1.09
N SER A 601 -21.21 -55.60 -1.72
CA SER A 601 -20.43 -54.83 -2.68
C SER A 601 -19.29 -54.07 -2.01
N ASP A 602 -19.39 -53.70 -0.73
CA ASP A 602 -18.29 -53.11 0.05
C ASP A 602 -17.16 -54.10 0.29
N ALA A 603 -17.49 -55.33 0.69
CA ALA A 603 -16.49 -56.37 0.85
C ALA A 603 -15.81 -56.71 -0.48
N VAL A 604 -16.56 -56.68 -1.59
CA VAL A 604 -16.00 -56.86 -2.94
C VAL A 604 -15.08 -55.69 -3.33
N PHE A 605 -15.48 -54.46 -2.99
CA PHE A 605 -14.69 -53.26 -3.22
C PHE A 605 -13.36 -53.33 -2.46
N LEU A 606 -13.38 -53.66 -1.16
CA LEU A 606 -12.18 -53.84 -0.35
C LEU A 606 -11.25 -54.93 -0.90
N ILE A 607 -11.79 -56.07 -1.31
CA ILE A 607 -10.98 -57.13 -1.93
C ILE A 607 -10.34 -56.64 -3.24
N GLY A 608 -11.07 -55.82 -4.02
CA GLY A 608 -10.58 -55.18 -5.23
C GLY A 608 -9.43 -54.20 -4.95
N TYR A 609 -9.60 -53.34 -3.94
CA TYR A 609 -8.56 -52.44 -3.44
C TYR A 609 -7.30 -53.23 -3.01
N ILE A 610 -7.46 -54.18 -2.07
CA ILE A 610 -6.36 -54.89 -1.41
C ILE A 610 -5.57 -55.78 -2.39
N PHE A 611 -6.26 -56.52 -3.27
CA PHE A 611 -5.62 -57.57 -4.08
C PHE A 611 -5.53 -57.24 -5.57
N SER A 612 -6.31 -56.29 -6.06
CA SER A 612 -6.44 -56.01 -7.50
C SER A 612 -5.99 -54.61 -7.88
N GLY A 613 -5.45 -53.81 -6.94
CA GLY A 613 -5.01 -52.44 -7.18
C GLY A 613 -6.16 -51.50 -7.52
N GLY A 614 -7.36 -51.78 -7.02
CA GLY A 614 -8.51 -50.89 -7.12
C GLY A 614 -8.31 -49.60 -6.32
N PRO A 615 -9.21 -48.60 -6.47
CA PRO A 615 -9.17 -47.38 -5.68
C PRO A 615 -9.34 -47.69 -4.18
N ALA A 616 -8.69 -46.90 -3.33
CA ALA A 616 -8.86 -46.98 -1.87
C ALA A 616 -10.26 -46.50 -1.45
N PRO A 617 -10.81 -47.00 -0.33
CA PRO A 617 -11.98 -46.38 0.31
C PRO A 617 -11.69 -44.92 0.65
N ILE A 618 -12.70 -44.05 0.54
CA ILE A 618 -12.56 -42.61 0.83
C ILE A 618 -13.63 -42.20 1.86
N PRO A 619 -13.23 -41.83 3.09
CA PRO A 619 -11.89 -41.97 3.65
C PRO A 619 -11.50 -43.46 3.82
N ASN A 620 -10.21 -43.78 3.99
CA ASN A 620 -9.75 -45.16 4.21
C ASN A 620 -10.49 -45.85 5.37
N ALA A 621 -10.85 -45.07 6.40
CA ALA A 621 -11.62 -45.53 7.55
C ALA A 621 -13.03 -46.04 7.20
N ALA A 622 -13.62 -45.67 6.06
CA ALA A 622 -14.87 -46.27 5.58
C ALA A 622 -14.69 -47.78 5.28
N GLY A 623 -13.47 -48.18 4.94
CA GLY A 623 -13.08 -49.57 4.73
C GLY A 623 -12.73 -50.36 5.99
N ASP A 624 -12.50 -49.70 7.13
CA ASP A 624 -12.18 -50.31 8.42
C ASP A 624 -13.46 -50.75 9.14
N ALA A 625 -14.06 -51.83 8.64
CA ALA A 625 -15.32 -52.33 9.17
C ALA A 625 -15.18 -52.91 10.60
N ASN A 626 -14.00 -53.41 10.95
CA ASN A 626 -13.74 -54.08 12.21
C ASN A 626 -13.25 -53.13 13.32
N CYS A 627 -12.89 -51.89 12.95
CA CYS A 627 -12.40 -50.82 13.82
C CYS A 627 -11.04 -51.14 14.48
N ASP A 628 -10.08 -51.64 13.70
CA ASP A 628 -8.69 -51.87 14.14
C ASP A 628 -7.69 -50.86 13.58
N HIS A 629 -8.20 -49.82 12.92
CA HIS A 629 -7.48 -48.74 12.25
C HIS A 629 -6.70 -49.17 11.01
N VAL A 630 -6.99 -50.34 10.44
CA VAL A 630 -6.34 -50.83 9.23
C VAL A 630 -7.37 -51.42 8.27
N ALA A 631 -7.65 -50.75 7.15
CA ALA A 631 -8.51 -51.29 6.11
C ALA A 631 -7.82 -52.43 5.34
N ASP A 632 -8.06 -53.68 5.75
CA ASP A 632 -7.46 -54.87 5.19
C ASP A 632 -8.46 -56.03 4.95
N ILE A 633 -7.92 -57.24 4.70
CA ILE A 633 -8.76 -58.39 4.36
C ILE A 633 -9.63 -58.84 5.53
N SER A 634 -9.26 -58.51 6.76
CA SER A 634 -10.04 -58.78 7.95
C SER A 634 -11.34 -57.97 7.98
N ASP A 635 -11.38 -56.78 7.41
CA ASP A 635 -12.60 -55.97 7.25
C ASP A 635 -13.57 -56.54 6.25
N ALA A 636 -13.06 -56.99 5.09
CA ALA A 636 -13.90 -57.69 4.12
C ALA A 636 -14.49 -58.97 4.72
N VAL A 637 -13.72 -59.71 5.54
CA VAL A 637 -14.21 -60.87 6.28
C VAL A 637 -15.24 -60.47 7.34
N PHE A 638 -15.01 -59.37 8.05
CA PHE A 638 -15.91 -58.83 9.06
C PHE A 638 -17.27 -58.44 8.45
N LEU A 639 -17.25 -57.74 7.32
CA LEU A 639 -18.45 -57.37 6.55
C LEU A 639 -19.23 -58.60 6.10
N ILE A 640 -18.57 -59.60 5.53
CA ILE A 640 -19.22 -60.85 5.11
C ILE A 640 -19.87 -61.56 6.31
N ALA A 641 -19.20 -61.57 7.47
CA ALA A 641 -19.73 -62.16 8.69
C ALA A 641 -20.95 -61.38 9.23
N TYR A 642 -20.91 -60.06 9.21
CA TYR A 642 -22.04 -59.20 9.56
C TYR A 642 -23.24 -59.45 8.64
N ILE A 643 -23.05 -59.37 7.32
CA ILE A 643 -24.10 -59.44 6.31
C ILE A 643 -24.79 -60.81 6.28
N PHE A 644 -24.01 -61.90 6.35
CA PHE A 644 -24.54 -63.25 6.11
C PHE A 644 -24.62 -64.14 7.35
N SER A 645 -23.87 -63.83 8.41
CA SER A 645 -23.73 -64.71 9.58
C SER A 645 -24.30 -64.11 10.88
N GLY A 646 -24.94 -62.95 10.81
CA GLY A 646 -25.50 -62.27 11.98
C GLY A 646 -24.43 -61.75 12.95
N GLY A 647 -23.26 -61.39 12.40
CA GLY A 647 -22.17 -60.74 13.14
C GLY A 647 -22.56 -59.37 13.71
N SER A 648 -21.64 -58.76 14.45
CA SER A 648 -21.87 -57.39 14.96
C SER A 648 -21.87 -56.39 13.80
N PRO A 649 -22.68 -55.32 13.86
CA PRO A 649 -22.61 -54.26 12.86
C PRO A 649 -21.22 -53.59 12.87
N PRO A 650 -20.70 -53.16 11.70
CA PRO A 650 -19.51 -52.34 11.63
C PRO A 650 -19.64 -51.06 12.46
N GLY A 651 -18.54 -50.66 13.08
CA GLY A 651 -18.48 -49.43 13.86
C GLY A 651 -17.57 -49.51 15.08
N CYS A 652 -16.87 -48.40 15.32
CA CYS A 652 -16.14 -48.14 16.55
C CYS A 652 -17.12 -47.84 17.67
N LYS A 653 -16.97 -48.49 18.82
CA LYS A 653 -17.81 -48.23 19.99
C LYS A 653 -17.31 -47.07 20.83
#